data_AF-A0A925NJB0-F1
#
_entry.id   AF-A0A925NJB0-F1
#
_cell.length_a   1.000
_cell.length_b   1.000
_cell.length_c   1.000
_cell.angle_alpha   90.00
_cell.angle_beta   90.00
_cell.angle_gamma   90.00
#
_symmetry.space_group_name_H-M   'P 1'
#
loop_
_entity.id
_entity.type
_entity.pdbx_description
1 polymer ?
#
loop_
_entity_poly.entity_id
_entity_poly.type
_entity_poly.pdbx_seq_one_letter_code
_entity_poly.pdbx_strand_id
1 'polypeptide(L)'
;VDEFQDTNRAQFDLVRMLAEPAEEVLGQDPWLERTLMVVGDVDQSIYSWRKADYKIMLSFQNDFKPARIIKLEENYRSTATILDVANSIIANNTERIDKVLRCNRGKGGKVQCFEAQDEIDEAYYIVEELKRLTARGRTLKDCVILYRTNAQSRAIEEVLVRNHIPYTVVGGTRFYERQEIKDILAYLKLIYNPQDGQAFNRVINVPRRGLGKTTLDRLNQYANDAGISPVQACYETDQIREIAPKTGIALRQFGEMVSRWNMLSKSISVSELMETFLKETKYIDKLEEDVNTQKDELALGRIENVRELVNVAREFEKSADEPDLDSFLTRISLVSDLDAVKEGEDSVTLMTLHAAKGLEFPVVFLGGLEEGLFPHMRSLDSETAMEEERLLMYVGVTRAEDSLYLTLARKRMTLGRNSSGGSGFTTNYTVPSRFLREISPGLLSGYYPAPEGQSRDKISADDPFITGDNGGGWGMPPSQNNYGGGGNNYGARPNSGSGGQNSSGGRPSNYGGGGQPSGGRPTNYGGGGQPSGGRPTNYGSGGGQTSGSRPTNYGGGGGGGGGQSRPTNYGNAPQQSGYQNNSGAKPRAMRMGSESPPAQTAHSQQQSAPVSFERLAVGDKVQHAKFGVGSVVQVIGEKDKELYNVEFDEGGRRLLDPRFAKLIKTT
;
A
#
# COMPACT_ATOMS: atom_id res chain seq x y z
N VAL A 1 -2.92 -14.86 32.52
CA VAL A 1 -3.17 -14.50 31.11
C VAL A 1 -2.20 -13.40 30.75
N ASP A 2 -1.44 -13.55 29.67
CA ASP A 2 -0.49 -12.55 29.19
C ASP A 2 -1.09 -11.79 27.98
N GLU A 3 -0.49 -10.66 27.59
CA GLU A 3 -0.95 -9.77 26.52
C GLU A 3 -2.44 -9.37 26.66
N PHE A 4 -2.90 -9.19 27.89
CA PHE A 4 -4.33 -9.07 28.22
C PHE A 4 -5.01 -7.83 27.60
N GLN A 5 -4.26 -6.81 27.18
CA GLN A 5 -4.79 -5.66 26.45
C GLN A 5 -5.35 -6.01 25.06
N ASP A 6 -4.86 -7.10 24.43
CA ASP A 6 -5.32 -7.55 23.11
C ASP A 6 -6.60 -8.41 23.19
N THR A 7 -7.13 -8.61 24.40
CA THR A 7 -8.29 -9.47 24.65
C THR A 7 -9.55 -8.87 24.02
N ASN A 8 -10.30 -9.69 23.29
CA ASN A 8 -11.65 -9.34 22.84
C ASN A 8 -12.72 -9.79 23.85
N ARG A 9 -13.94 -9.25 23.73
CA ARG A 9 -15.02 -9.53 24.70
C ARG A 9 -15.30 -11.02 24.93
N ALA A 10 -15.26 -11.86 23.89
CA ALA A 10 -15.53 -13.29 24.02
C ALA A 10 -14.39 -14.04 24.75
N GLN A 11 -13.13 -13.63 24.54
CA GLN A 11 -11.99 -14.14 25.31
C GLN A 11 -12.07 -13.71 26.78
N PHE A 12 -12.48 -12.46 27.04
CA PHE A 12 -12.70 -11.98 28.40
C PHE A 12 -13.81 -12.76 29.12
N ASP A 13 -14.97 -12.94 28.48
CA ASP A 13 -16.08 -13.70 29.07
C ASP A 13 -15.68 -15.16 29.33
N LEU A 14 -14.83 -15.77 28.49
CA LEU A 14 -14.22 -17.08 28.76
C LEU A 14 -13.29 -17.08 29.98
N VAL A 15 -12.36 -16.13 30.07
CA VAL A 15 -11.46 -15.98 31.24
C VAL A 15 -12.26 -15.76 32.51
N ARG A 16 -13.35 -14.97 32.43
CA ARG A 16 -14.28 -14.73 33.53
C ARG A 16 -14.97 -16.02 33.98
N MET A 17 -15.55 -16.82 33.07
CA MET A 17 -16.18 -18.11 33.40
C MET A 17 -15.18 -19.14 33.98
N LEU A 18 -13.89 -19.03 33.65
CA LEU A 18 -12.83 -19.86 34.24
C LEU A 18 -12.37 -19.37 35.62
N ALA A 19 -12.53 -18.07 35.93
CA ALA A 19 -12.13 -17.46 37.19
C ALA A 19 -13.25 -17.44 38.24
N GLU A 20 -14.49 -17.11 37.83
CA GLU A 20 -15.66 -17.12 38.71
C GLU A 20 -16.14 -18.56 38.94
N PRO A 21 -16.50 -18.96 40.18
CA PRO A 21 -17.03 -20.29 40.46
C PRO A 21 -18.45 -20.44 39.88
N ALA A 22 -18.79 -21.65 39.41
CA ALA A 22 -20.16 -21.99 39.07
C ALA A 22 -20.95 -22.34 40.35
N GLU A 23 -22.16 -21.80 40.50
CA GLU A 23 -22.98 -21.95 41.72
C GLU A 23 -23.33 -23.41 42.09
N GLU A 24 -23.20 -24.36 41.16
CA GLU A 24 -23.65 -25.75 41.32
C GLU A 24 -22.67 -26.69 42.06
N VAL A 25 -21.44 -26.27 42.40
CA VAL A 25 -20.42 -27.16 43.05
C VAL A 25 -20.41 -27.04 44.59
N LEU A 26 -21.57 -26.79 45.20
CA LEU A 26 -21.77 -26.87 46.65
C LEU A 26 -21.81 -28.34 47.12
N GLY A 27 -20.65 -28.94 47.43
CA GLY A 27 -20.63 -30.25 48.08
C GLY A 27 -19.26 -30.82 48.47
N GLN A 28 -18.25 -30.62 47.63
CA GLN A 28 -16.84 -31.01 47.84
C GLN A 28 -16.03 -30.34 46.73
N ASP A 29 -15.54 -29.13 46.98
CA ASP A 29 -15.15 -28.21 45.90
C ASP A 29 -13.62 -28.15 45.70
N PRO A 30 -13.08 -28.68 44.58
CA PRO A 30 -11.66 -28.57 44.24
C PRO A 30 -11.24 -27.18 43.71
N TRP A 31 -12.14 -26.18 43.69
CA TRP A 31 -11.91 -24.86 43.07
C TRP A 31 -11.98 -23.67 44.04
N LEU A 32 -11.91 -23.89 45.35
CA LEU A 32 -12.02 -22.82 46.37
C LEU A 32 -10.94 -21.71 46.26
N GLU A 33 -9.85 -21.95 45.52
CA GLU A 33 -8.69 -21.05 45.36
C GLU A 33 -8.45 -20.62 43.90
N ARG A 34 -9.51 -20.35 43.12
CA ARG A 34 -9.34 -19.77 41.77
C ARG A 34 -8.64 -18.41 41.85
N THR A 35 -7.40 -18.37 41.35
CA THR A 35 -6.59 -17.16 41.26
C THR A 35 -6.44 -16.73 39.80
N LEU A 36 -6.73 -15.45 39.52
CA LEU A 36 -6.55 -14.87 38.19
C LEU A 36 -5.46 -13.80 38.25
N MET A 37 -4.32 -14.10 37.63
CA MET A 37 -3.28 -13.12 37.31
C MET A 37 -3.35 -12.77 35.83
N VAL A 38 -3.48 -11.48 35.53
CA VAL A 38 -3.36 -10.94 34.17
C VAL A 38 -2.13 -10.04 34.07
N VAL A 39 -1.49 -10.06 32.91
CA VAL A 39 -0.34 -9.22 32.55
C VAL A 39 -0.65 -8.62 31.16
N GLY A 40 -0.27 -7.37 30.97
CA GLY A 40 -0.53 -6.64 29.73
C GLY A 40 -0.15 -5.18 29.84
N ASP A 41 -0.17 -4.48 28.71
CA ASP A 41 0.18 -3.07 28.60
C ASP A 41 -0.77 -2.32 27.66
N VAL A 42 -1.55 -1.35 28.17
CA VAL A 42 -2.46 -0.52 27.35
C VAL A 42 -1.69 0.18 26.24
N ASP A 43 -0.47 0.65 26.54
CA ASP A 43 0.39 1.36 25.59
C ASP A 43 0.93 0.41 24.48
N GLN A 44 0.60 -0.89 24.50
CA GLN A 44 0.93 -1.90 23.47
C GLN A 44 -0.32 -2.63 22.90
N SER A 45 -1.50 -2.01 22.98
CA SER A 45 -2.75 -2.53 22.37
C SER A 45 -2.86 -2.15 20.89
N ILE A 46 -2.41 -3.03 19.98
CA ILE A 46 -2.31 -2.73 18.53
C ILE A 46 -3.14 -3.67 17.63
N TYR A 47 -4.15 -4.33 18.20
CA TYR A 47 -5.06 -5.23 17.49
C TYR A 47 -6.53 -4.80 17.59
N SER A 48 -6.84 -3.49 17.64
CA SER A 48 -8.23 -3.01 17.73
C SER A 48 -9.06 -3.50 16.53
N TRP A 49 -8.44 -3.58 15.35
CA TRP A 49 -8.99 -4.15 14.12
C TRP A 49 -9.40 -5.63 14.24
N ARG A 50 -8.77 -6.39 15.14
CA ARG A 50 -9.18 -7.77 15.52
C ARG A 50 -10.25 -7.82 16.61
N LYS A 51 -10.82 -6.68 16.97
CA LYS A 51 -11.75 -6.44 18.09
C LYS A 51 -11.15 -6.63 19.48
N ALA A 52 -9.83 -6.41 19.63
CA ALA A 52 -9.26 -6.17 20.94
C ALA A 52 -9.90 -4.93 21.57
N ASP A 53 -10.15 -4.96 22.87
CA ASP A 53 -10.70 -3.82 23.61
C ASP A 53 -9.87 -3.57 24.87
N TYR A 54 -8.93 -2.63 24.78
CA TYR A 54 -8.05 -2.25 25.89
C TYR A 54 -8.84 -1.79 27.14
N LYS A 55 -10.11 -1.38 26.98
CA LYS A 55 -10.99 -0.98 28.09
C LYS A 55 -11.28 -2.16 29.03
N ILE A 56 -11.19 -3.40 28.54
CA ILE A 56 -11.26 -4.63 29.35
C ILE A 56 -10.13 -4.67 30.38
N MET A 57 -8.93 -4.20 30.02
CA MET A 57 -7.83 -4.13 30.99
C MET A 57 -7.98 -2.94 31.95
N LEU A 58 -8.52 -1.81 31.48
CA LEU A 58 -8.85 -0.67 32.35
C LEU A 58 -9.97 -1.01 33.36
N SER A 59 -10.95 -1.84 32.98
CA SER A 59 -12.06 -2.25 33.86
C SER A 59 -11.72 -3.38 34.83
N PHE A 60 -10.55 -4.03 34.70
CA PHE A 60 -10.21 -5.26 35.43
C PHE A 60 -10.38 -5.15 36.97
N GLN A 61 -10.03 -4.02 37.59
CA GLN A 61 -10.24 -3.81 39.05
C GLN A 61 -11.70 -3.63 39.45
N ASN A 62 -12.55 -3.22 38.51
CA ASN A 62 -14.00 -3.11 38.73
C ASN A 62 -14.68 -4.48 38.55
N ASP A 63 -14.22 -5.25 37.57
CA ASP A 63 -14.75 -6.58 37.24
C ASP A 63 -14.35 -7.65 38.26
N PHE A 64 -13.10 -7.65 38.74
CA PHE A 64 -12.60 -8.62 39.72
C PHE A 64 -12.18 -7.94 41.03
N LYS A 65 -12.89 -8.24 42.12
CA LYS A 65 -12.61 -7.68 43.46
C LYS A 65 -12.35 -8.80 44.47
N PRO A 66 -11.27 -8.77 45.26
CA PRO A 66 -10.24 -7.71 45.35
C PRO A 66 -9.02 -7.94 44.44
N ALA A 67 -8.92 -7.23 43.31
CA ALA A 67 -7.72 -7.25 42.46
C ALA A 67 -6.64 -6.23 42.90
N ARG A 68 -5.39 -6.70 42.99
CA ARG A 68 -4.19 -5.87 43.24
C ARG A 68 -3.50 -5.51 41.92
N ILE A 69 -3.30 -4.22 41.66
CA ILE A 69 -2.39 -3.76 40.59
C ILE A 69 -0.95 -3.74 41.10
N ILE A 70 -0.02 -4.16 40.25
CA ILE A 70 1.43 -3.96 40.39
C ILE A 70 1.90 -3.29 39.10
N LYS A 71 2.50 -2.10 39.21
CA LYS A 71 3.11 -1.41 38.05
C LYS A 71 4.59 -1.80 37.97
N LEU A 72 5.04 -2.20 36.79
CA LEU A 72 6.46 -2.42 36.48
C LEU A 72 6.97 -1.21 35.68
N GLU A 73 7.73 -0.34 36.34
CA GLU A 73 8.24 0.92 35.75
C GLU A 73 9.68 0.79 35.24
N GLU A 74 10.41 -0.27 35.59
CA GLU A 74 11.80 -0.47 35.19
C GLU A 74 11.90 -1.21 33.85
N ASN A 75 12.53 -0.58 32.85
CA ASN A 75 12.81 -1.17 31.56
C ASN A 75 14.27 -1.69 31.52
N TYR A 76 14.40 -2.99 31.26
CA TYR A 76 15.67 -3.73 31.19
C TYR A 76 16.16 -3.94 29.73
N ARG A 77 15.32 -3.63 28.73
CA ARG A 77 15.59 -3.87 27.30
C ARG A 77 16.38 -2.72 26.67
N SER A 78 15.81 -1.51 26.70
CA SER A 78 16.24 -0.40 25.86
C SER A 78 17.18 0.55 26.59
N THR A 79 18.13 1.15 25.88
CA THR A 79 18.93 2.28 26.38
C THR A 79 18.06 3.49 26.71
N ALA A 80 18.55 4.38 27.58
CA ALA A 80 17.72 5.49 28.08
C ALA A 80 17.25 6.43 26.96
N THR A 81 18.12 6.74 25.99
CA THR A 81 17.75 7.60 24.85
C THR A 81 16.61 7.02 24.01
N ILE A 82 16.57 5.69 23.79
CA ILE A 82 15.46 5.03 23.08
C ILE A 82 14.18 5.08 23.90
N LEU A 83 14.29 4.90 25.22
CA LEU A 83 13.15 4.95 26.14
C LEU A 83 12.58 6.37 26.27
N ASP A 84 13.43 7.40 26.26
CA ASP A 84 13.04 8.81 26.26
C ASP A 84 12.30 9.20 24.96
N VAL A 85 12.72 8.64 23.82
CA VAL A 85 11.98 8.75 22.54
C VAL A 85 10.61 8.10 22.64
N ALA A 86 10.52 6.87 23.15
CA ALA A 86 9.25 6.16 23.35
C ALA A 86 8.30 6.93 24.30
N ASN A 87 8.82 7.39 25.44
CA ASN A 87 8.08 8.18 26.43
C ASN A 87 7.59 9.52 25.83
N SER A 88 8.39 10.19 25.00
CA SER A 88 7.99 11.44 24.32
C SER A 88 6.82 11.23 23.37
N ILE A 89 6.83 10.15 22.60
CA ILE A 89 5.76 9.80 21.65
C ILE A 89 4.47 9.47 22.42
N ILE A 90 4.50 8.48 23.31
CA ILE A 90 3.29 7.99 24.01
C ILE A 90 2.62 9.02 24.92
N ALA A 91 3.35 10.04 25.38
CA ALA A 91 2.80 11.14 26.17
C ALA A 91 1.70 11.95 25.45
N ASN A 92 1.58 11.82 24.12
CA ASN A 92 0.56 12.49 23.32
C ASN A 92 -0.77 11.70 23.20
N ASN A 93 -0.88 10.49 23.78
CA ASN A 93 -2.15 9.76 23.87
C ASN A 93 -2.92 10.13 25.16
N THR A 94 -4.24 10.24 25.03
CA THR A 94 -5.16 10.63 26.11
C THR A 94 -5.75 9.44 26.87
N GLU A 95 -6.12 8.35 26.19
CA GLU A 95 -6.76 7.17 26.81
C GLU A 95 -5.73 6.17 27.36
N ARG A 96 -4.89 6.57 28.35
CA ARG A 96 -3.81 5.73 28.91
C ARG A 96 -3.82 5.56 30.44
N ILE A 97 -3.16 4.50 30.93
CA ILE A 97 -2.78 4.36 32.34
C ILE A 97 -1.50 5.18 32.57
N ASP A 98 -1.53 6.14 33.50
CA ASP A 98 -0.32 6.89 33.84
C ASP A 98 0.78 5.97 34.37
N LYS A 99 1.90 5.94 33.66
CA LYS A 99 3.14 5.25 33.98
C LYS A 99 4.29 5.92 33.22
N VAL A 100 5.47 5.90 33.81
CA VAL A 100 6.71 6.38 33.20
C VAL A 100 7.72 5.24 33.26
N LEU A 101 8.21 4.80 32.09
CA LEU A 101 9.26 3.79 32.05
C LEU A 101 10.62 4.43 32.35
N ARG A 102 11.33 3.88 33.34
CA ARG A 102 12.69 4.27 33.74
C ARG A 102 13.68 3.23 33.23
N CYS A 103 14.78 3.68 32.63
CA CYS A 103 15.79 2.79 32.07
C CYS A 103 16.71 2.21 33.16
N ASN A 104 17.03 0.92 33.07
CA ASN A 104 18.06 0.24 33.88
C ASN A 104 19.37 -0.03 33.10
N ARG A 105 19.46 0.45 31.85
CA ARG A 105 20.67 0.43 31.01
C ARG A 105 21.35 1.81 30.98
N GLY A 106 22.53 1.87 30.36
CA GLY A 106 23.22 3.14 30.11
C GLY A 106 22.46 4.07 29.16
N LYS A 107 22.94 5.32 29.06
CA LYS A 107 22.29 6.39 28.28
C LYS A 107 22.08 6.06 26.80
N GLY A 108 22.96 5.24 26.22
CA GLY A 108 22.93 4.89 24.79
C GLY A 108 23.44 6.00 23.88
N GLY A 109 23.48 5.73 22.58
CA GLY A 109 23.71 6.73 21.54
C GLY A 109 22.43 7.50 21.20
N LYS A 110 22.57 8.59 20.45
CA LYS A 110 21.42 9.27 19.82
C LYS A 110 20.77 8.37 18.78
N VAL A 111 19.45 8.46 18.69
CA VAL A 111 18.67 7.80 17.64
C VAL A 111 19.01 8.45 16.30
N GLN A 112 19.39 7.66 15.30
CA GLN A 112 19.72 8.20 13.98
C GLN A 112 18.44 8.43 13.18
N CYS A 113 18.35 9.57 12.49
CA CYS A 113 17.22 9.95 11.67
C CYS A 113 17.73 10.41 10.30
N PHE A 114 17.24 9.82 9.21
CA PHE A 114 17.71 10.11 7.85
C PHE A 114 16.55 10.39 6.89
N GLU A 115 16.64 11.51 6.17
CA GLU A 115 15.70 11.91 5.12
C GLU A 115 16.32 11.61 3.74
N ALA A 116 15.90 10.49 3.13
CA ALA A 116 16.27 10.06 1.79
C ALA A 116 15.58 10.89 0.69
N GLN A 117 16.06 10.84 -0.55
CA GLN A 117 15.39 11.46 -1.69
C GLN A 117 14.16 10.68 -2.16
N ASP A 118 14.24 9.36 -2.19
CA ASP A 118 13.18 8.43 -2.59
C ASP A 118 13.26 7.08 -1.83
N GLU A 119 12.33 6.17 -2.10
CA GLU A 119 12.23 4.85 -1.46
C GLU A 119 13.41 3.91 -1.76
N ILE A 120 14.15 4.13 -2.85
CA ILE A 120 15.32 3.33 -3.21
C ILE A 120 16.56 3.87 -2.49
N ASP A 121 16.70 5.19 -2.40
CA ASP A 121 17.72 5.87 -1.57
C ASP A 121 17.57 5.52 -0.07
N GLU A 122 16.34 5.43 0.44
CA GLU A 122 16.05 4.94 1.80
C GLU A 122 16.58 3.51 2.00
N ALA A 123 16.30 2.61 1.04
CA ALA A 123 16.77 1.23 1.10
C ALA A 123 18.30 1.11 0.98
N TYR A 124 18.95 1.94 0.16
CA TYR A 124 20.42 2.02 0.10
C TYR A 124 21.03 2.50 1.41
N TYR A 125 20.48 3.53 2.05
CA TYR A 125 20.95 4.01 3.36
C TYR A 125 20.89 2.91 4.42
N ILE A 126 19.78 2.16 4.50
CA ILE A 126 19.64 1.02 5.43
C ILE A 126 20.72 -0.04 5.12
N VAL A 127 20.95 -0.38 3.86
CA VAL A 127 21.97 -1.35 3.45
C VAL A 127 23.40 -0.88 3.73
N GLU A 128 23.70 0.40 3.59
CA GLU A 128 25.00 0.95 4.00
C GLU A 128 25.22 0.88 5.51
N GLU A 129 24.21 1.22 6.32
CA GLU A 129 24.33 1.12 7.77
C GLU A 129 24.41 -0.33 8.26
N LEU A 130 23.69 -1.27 7.64
CA LEU A 130 23.90 -2.70 7.88
C LEU A 130 25.36 -3.11 7.63
N LYS A 131 25.94 -2.74 6.48
CA LYS A 131 27.36 -3.00 6.19
C LYS A 131 28.31 -2.35 7.21
N ARG A 132 28.02 -1.11 7.64
CA ARG A 132 28.81 -0.39 8.68
C ARG A 132 28.71 -1.08 10.05
N LEU A 133 27.55 -1.63 10.41
CA LEU A 133 27.34 -2.39 11.64
C LEU A 133 28.06 -3.74 11.60
N THR A 134 27.98 -4.47 10.49
CA THR A 134 28.72 -5.73 10.29
C THR A 134 30.23 -5.51 10.30
N ALA A 135 30.73 -4.43 9.68
CA ALA A 135 32.14 -4.04 9.74
C ALA A 135 32.60 -3.65 11.17
N ARG A 136 31.67 -3.30 12.07
CA ARG A 136 31.91 -3.07 13.51
C ARG A 136 31.70 -4.33 14.36
N GLY A 137 31.44 -5.48 13.76
CA GLY A 137 31.32 -6.77 14.43
C GLY A 137 29.92 -7.15 14.93
N ARG A 138 28.85 -6.48 14.48
CA ARG A 138 27.47 -6.96 14.68
C ARG A 138 27.12 -8.03 13.66
N THR A 139 26.23 -8.97 14.03
CA THR A 139 25.68 -9.95 13.08
C THR A 139 24.46 -9.37 12.36
N LEU A 140 24.10 -9.92 11.20
CA LEU A 140 22.87 -9.49 10.51
C LEU A 140 21.61 -9.94 11.27
N LYS A 141 21.67 -11.05 12.00
CA LYS A 141 20.63 -11.52 12.92
C LYS A 141 20.32 -10.55 14.07
N ASP A 142 21.27 -9.71 14.47
CA ASP A 142 21.07 -8.65 15.47
C ASP A 142 20.21 -7.48 14.94
N CYS A 143 19.93 -7.45 13.63
CA CYS A 143 19.30 -6.34 12.93
C CYS A 143 17.89 -6.72 12.42
N VAL A 144 16.93 -5.83 12.65
CA VAL A 144 15.59 -5.90 12.06
C VAL A 144 15.24 -4.62 11.30
N ILE A 145 14.49 -4.76 10.22
CA ILE A 145 13.88 -3.66 9.46
C ILE A 145 12.37 -3.74 9.61
N LEU A 146 11.80 -2.71 10.23
CA LEU A 146 10.38 -2.57 10.54
C LEU A 146 9.70 -1.57 9.61
N TYR A 147 8.54 -1.96 9.10
CA TYR A 147 7.71 -1.13 8.21
C TYR A 147 6.23 -1.22 8.57
N ARG A 148 5.43 -0.25 8.08
CA ARG A 148 3.99 -0.15 8.38
C ARG A 148 3.13 -1.03 7.48
N THR A 149 3.50 -1.21 6.21
CA THR A 149 2.78 -2.06 5.25
C THR A 149 3.71 -3.02 4.50
N ASN A 150 3.18 -4.18 4.08
CA ASN A 150 3.95 -5.19 3.34
C ASN A 150 4.39 -4.71 1.94
N ALA A 151 3.82 -3.61 1.41
CA ALA A 151 4.28 -3.04 0.14
C ALA A 151 5.70 -2.44 0.27
N GLN A 152 6.03 -1.82 1.41
CA GLN A 152 7.34 -1.20 1.66
C GLN A 152 8.52 -2.20 1.56
N SER A 153 8.28 -3.47 1.89
CA SER A 153 9.32 -4.51 1.84
C SER A 153 10.01 -4.61 0.48
N ARG A 154 9.29 -4.46 -0.65
CA ARG A 154 9.82 -4.70 -2.00
C ARG A 154 11.06 -3.85 -2.35
N ALA A 155 11.06 -2.56 -2.01
CA ALA A 155 12.20 -1.68 -2.28
C ALA A 155 13.45 -2.10 -1.48
N ILE A 156 13.22 -2.54 -0.24
CA ILE A 156 14.26 -2.97 0.70
C ILE A 156 14.80 -4.35 0.28
N GLU A 157 13.91 -5.31 -0.02
CA GLU A 157 14.24 -6.62 -0.58
C GLU A 157 15.12 -6.46 -1.85
N GLU A 158 14.69 -5.64 -2.82
CA GLU A 158 15.42 -5.46 -4.08
C GLU A 158 16.85 -4.89 -3.87
N VAL A 159 17.06 -3.96 -2.93
CA VAL A 159 18.41 -3.43 -2.63
C VAL A 159 19.25 -4.42 -1.82
N LEU A 160 18.66 -5.20 -0.90
CA LEU A 160 19.36 -6.26 -0.17
C LEU A 160 19.91 -7.34 -1.13
N VAL A 161 19.08 -7.78 -2.08
CA VAL A 161 19.44 -8.75 -3.13
C VAL A 161 20.58 -8.25 -4.01
N ARG A 162 20.46 -7.02 -4.54
CA ARG A 162 21.51 -6.38 -5.36
C ARG A 162 22.85 -6.26 -4.61
N ASN A 163 22.82 -6.26 -3.27
CA ASN A 163 24.01 -6.16 -2.42
C ASN A 163 24.44 -7.50 -1.79
N HIS A 164 23.81 -8.62 -2.17
CA HIS A 164 24.07 -9.96 -1.63
C HIS A 164 23.98 -10.06 -0.09
N ILE A 165 23.05 -9.33 0.52
CA ILE A 165 22.78 -9.41 1.97
C ILE A 165 21.63 -10.40 2.19
N PRO A 166 21.86 -11.55 2.88
CA PRO A 166 20.79 -12.50 3.18
C PRO A 166 19.72 -11.85 4.06
N TYR A 167 18.45 -12.17 3.80
CA TYR A 167 17.34 -11.60 4.54
C TYR A 167 16.19 -12.61 4.74
N THR A 168 15.38 -12.39 5.79
CA THR A 168 14.23 -13.24 6.13
C THR A 168 12.99 -12.36 6.35
N VAL A 169 11.88 -12.64 5.66
CA VAL A 169 10.59 -11.94 5.86
C VAL A 169 9.73 -12.70 6.87
N VAL A 170 9.29 -12.03 7.95
CA VAL A 170 8.44 -12.62 8.99
C VAL A 170 7.01 -12.07 8.88
N GLY A 171 6.02 -12.97 9.01
CA GLY A 171 4.60 -12.62 8.90
C GLY A 171 4.10 -12.40 7.46
N GLY A 172 4.89 -12.76 6.46
CA GLY A 172 4.53 -12.71 5.05
C GLY A 172 5.40 -13.67 4.22
N THR A 173 5.09 -13.79 2.93
CA THR A 173 5.99 -14.43 1.95
C THR A 173 6.84 -13.35 1.27
N ARG A 174 8.04 -13.74 0.80
CA ARG A 174 8.91 -12.90 -0.05
C ARG A 174 8.12 -12.29 -1.19
N PHE A 175 8.47 -11.10 -1.67
CA PHE A 175 7.63 -10.39 -2.66
C PHE A 175 7.21 -11.27 -3.86
N TYR A 176 8.16 -11.93 -4.52
CA TYR A 176 7.90 -12.81 -5.67
C TYR A 176 7.22 -14.15 -5.31
N GLU A 177 7.13 -14.49 -4.03
CA GLU A 177 6.48 -15.71 -3.57
C GLU A 177 4.97 -15.58 -3.31
N ARG A 178 4.48 -14.34 -3.16
CA ARG A 178 3.08 -14.00 -2.87
C ARG A 178 2.14 -14.55 -3.96
N GLN A 179 0.94 -14.98 -3.57
CA GLN A 179 0.03 -15.70 -4.48
C GLN A 179 -0.32 -14.86 -5.71
N GLU A 180 -0.73 -13.62 -5.46
CA GLU A 180 -1.12 -12.65 -6.48
C GLU A 180 0.05 -12.30 -7.41
N ILE A 181 1.26 -12.16 -6.87
CA ILE A 181 2.48 -11.92 -7.66
C ILE A 181 2.77 -13.12 -8.57
N LYS A 182 2.73 -14.35 -8.03
CA LYS A 182 2.88 -15.58 -8.84
C LYS A 182 1.79 -15.74 -9.91
N ASP A 183 0.58 -15.28 -9.67
CA ASP A 183 -0.49 -15.30 -10.68
C ASP A 183 -0.15 -14.35 -11.84
N ILE A 184 0.30 -13.14 -11.55
CA ILE A 184 0.74 -12.18 -12.57
C ILE A 184 1.97 -12.68 -13.33
N LEU A 185 2.97 -13.21 -12.63
CA LEU A 185 4.14 -13.79 -13.28
C LEU A 185 3.79 -14.99 -14.17
N ALA A 186 2.79 -15.80 -13.80
CA ALA A 186 2.30 -16.86 -14.65
C ALA A 186 1.50 -16.34 -15.87
N TYR A 187 0.76 -15.24 -15.75
CA TYR A 187 0.19 -14.57 -16.92
C TYR A 187 1.30 -14.12 -17.89
N LEU A 188 2.33 -13.44 -17.37
CA LEU A 188 3.46 -12.99 -18.19
C LEU A 188 4.24 -14.15 -18.83
N LYS A 189 4.51 -15.23 -18.09
CA LYS A 189 5.15 -16.45 -18.62
C LYS A 189 4.31 -17.12 -19.70
N LEU A 190 2.99 -17.21 -19.55
CA LEU A 190 2.08 -17.76 -20.55
C LEU A 190 1.99 -16.88 -21.81
N ILE A 191 2.02 -15.56 -21.63
CA ILE A 191 2.04 -14.58 -22.73
C ILE A 191 3.34 -14.69 -23.52
N TYR A 192 4.48 -14.82 -22.84
CA TYR A 192 5.80 -15.03 -23.44
C TYR A 192 5.89 -16.39 -24.15
N ASN A 193 5.54 -17.47 -23.45
CA ASN A 193 5.58 -18.85 -23.92
C ASN A 193 4.21 -19.55 -23.79
N PRO A 194 3.40 -19.58 -24.87
CA PRO A 194 2.11 -20.28 -24.90
C PRO A 194 2.18 -21.80 -24.68
N GLN A 195 3.38 -22.41 -24.67
CA GLN A 195 3.60 -23.82 -24.36
C GLN A 195 3.75 -24.10 -22.85
N ASP A 196 3.86 -23.06 -22.00
CA ASP A 196 4.04 -23.24 -20.55
C ASP A 196 2.72 -23.73 -19.89
N GLY A 197 2.59 -25.06 -19.82
CA GLY A 197 1.47 -25.72 -19.15
C GLY A 197 1.40 -25.50 -17.64
N GLN A 198 2.51 -25.15 -16.97
CA GLN A 198 2.48 -24.83 -15.53
C GLN A 198 1.89 -23.43 -15.33
N ALA A 199 2.32 -22.46 -16.12
CA ALA A 199 1.74 -21.12 -16.15
C ALA A 199 0.25 -21.17 -16.53
N PHE A 200 -0.10 -21.89 -17.61
CA PHE A 200 -1.49 -22.08 -18.04
C PHE A 200 -2.40 -22.59 -16.92
N ASN A 201 -2.02 -23.71 -16.30
CA ASN A 201 -2.83 -24.34 -15.24
C ASN A 201 -2.98 -23.47 -13.99
N ARG A 202 -2.03 -22.56 -13.73
CA ARG A 202 -2.16 -21.57 -12.65
C ARG A 202 -3.22 -20.50 -12.95
N VAL A 203 -3.21 -19.90 -14.14
CA VAL A 203 -4.00 -18.68 -14.41
C VAL A 203 -5.34 -18.91 -15.11
N ILE A 204 -5.53 -20.07 -15.74
CA ILE A 204 -6.75 -20.41 -16.51
C ILE A 204 -8.05 -20.20 -15.72
N ASN A 205 -8.04 -20.41 -14.40
CA ASN A 205 -9.21 -20.23 -13.52
C ASN A 205 -9.02 -19.13 -12.46
N VAL A 206 -8.11 -18.17 -12.69
CA VAL A 206 -7.89 -17.00 -11.82
C VAL A 206 -7.97 -15.71 -12.64
N PRO A 207 -8.98 -14.83 -12.46
CA PRO A 207 -10.17 -15.01 -11.62
C PRO A 207 -11.03 -16.21 -12.04
N ARG A 208 -11.96 -16.64 -11.17
CA ARG A 208 -12.79 -17.84 -11.41
C ARG A 208 -13.62 -17.71 -12.69
N ARG A 209 -13.37 -18.59 -13.67
CA ARG A 209 -14.09 -18.66 -14.95
C ARG A 209 -15.16 -19.77 -14.99
N GLY A 210 -15.43 -20.41 -13.86
CA GLY A 210 -16.36 -21.54 -13.76
C GLY A 210 -15.82 -22.84 -14.37
N LEU A 211 -14.50 -22.94 -14.55
CA LEU A 211 -13.84 -24.12 -15.10
C LEU A 211 -13.61 -25.15 -13.98
N GLY A 212 -14.10 -26.37 -14.18
CA GLY A 212 -13.94 -27.47 -13.24
C GLY A 212 -12.62 -28.20 -13.44
N LYS A 213 -12.07 -28.80 -12.37
CA LYS A 213 -10.79 -29.54 -12.43
C LYS A 213 -10.80 -30.61 -13.53
N THR A 214 -11.85 -31.42 -13.61
CA THR A 214 -12.00 -32.47 -14.63
C THR A 214 -12.01 -31.95 -16.06
N THR A 215 -12.49 -30.72 -16.31
CA THR A 215 -12.38 -30.07 -17.63
C THR A 215 -10.94 -29.73 -17.97
N LEU A 216 -10.19 -29.17 -17.00
CA LEU A 216 -8.80 -28.80 -17.19
C LEU A 216 -7.91 -30.04 -17.37
N ASP A 217 -8.13 -31.09 -16.56
CA ASP A 217 -7.42 -32.36 -16.69
C ASP A 217 -7.61 -32.96 -18.10
N ARG A 218 -8.84 -32.97 -18.63
CA ARG A 218 -9.16 -33.41 -20.01
C ARG A 218 -8.52 -32.55 -21.10
N LEU A 219 -8.51 -31.23 -20.92
CA LEU A 219 -7.90 -30.30 -21.88
C LEU A 219 -6.38 -30.50 -21.94
N ASN A 220 -5.72 -30.64 -20.79
CA ASN A 220 -4.29 -30.95 -20.71
C ASN A 220 -3.98 -32.34 -21.31
N GLN A 221 -4.84 -33.34 -21.07
CA GLN A 221 -4.69 -34.65 -21.69
C GLN A 221 -4.76 -34.56 -23.22
N TYR A 222 -5.78 -33.90 -23.79
CA TYR A 222 -5.88 -33.69 -25.23
C TYR A 222 -4.67 -32.92 -25.79
N ALA A 223 -4.20 -31.88 -25.10
CA ALA A 223 -3.02 -31.13 -25.50
C ALA A 223 -1.76 -32.02 -25.59
N ASN A 224 -1.54 -32.87 -24.58
CA ASN A 224 -0.43 -33.84 -24.55
C ASN A 224 -0.57 -34.92 -25.64
N ASP A 225 -1.76 -35.50 -25.79
CA ASP A 225 -2.03 -36.59 -26.74
C ASP A 225 -1.91 -36.11 -28.20
N ALA A 226 -2.28 -34.87 -28.49
CA ALA A 226 -2.13 -34.25 -29.81
C ALA A 226 -0.77 -33.55 -30.03
N GLY A 227 0.07 -33.41 -29.00
CA GLY A 227 1.35 -32.72 -29.08
C GLY A 227 1.25 -31.20 -29.34
N ILE A 228 0.16 -30.58 -28.88
CA ILE A 228 -0.15 -29.15 -29.09
C ILE A 228 -0.06 -28.37 -27.78
N SER A 229 0.00 -27.03 -27.88
CA SER A 229 0.01 -26.19 -26.68
C SER A 229 -1.35 -26.23 -25.95
N PRO A 230 -1.39 -26.02 -24.61
CA PRO A 230 -2.66 -25.86 -23.89
C PRO A 230 -3.52 -24.71 -24.41
N VAL A 231 -2.89 -23.64 -24.92
CA VAL A 231 -3.56 -22.50 -25.56
C VAL A 231 -4.14 -22.90 -26.93
N GLN A 232 -3.46 -23.74 -27.70
CA GLN A 232 -3.98 -24.29 -28.96
C GLN A 232 -5.17 -25.23 -28.71
N ALA A 233 -5.09 -26.07 -27.68
CA ALA A 233 -6.19 -26.94 -27.26
C ALA A 233 -7.47 -26.16 -26.90
N CYS A 234 -7.38 -24.91 -26.43
CA CYS A 234 -8.54 -24.04 -26.20
C CYS A 234 -9.34 -23.73 -27.48
N TYR A 235 -8.69 -23.69 -28.65
CA TYR A 235 -9.37 -23.52 -29.94
C TYR A 235 -10.05 -24.81 -30.41
N GLU A 236 -9.46 -25.97 -30.08
CA GLU A 236 -9.90 -27.29 -30.53
C GLU A 236 -10.91 -27.98 -29.58
N THR A 237 -11.47 -27.22 -28.64
CA THR A 237 -12.46 -27.71 -27.65
C THR A 237 -13.66 -28.45 -28.25
N ASP A 238 -14.05 -28.16 -29.49
CA ASP A 238 -15.13 -28.83 -30.20
C ASP A 238 -14.81 -30.30 -30.54
N GLN A 239 -13.53 -30.68 -30.59
CA GLN A 239 -13.09 -32.07 -30.78
C GLN A 239 -13.19 -32.89 -29.48
N ILE A 240 -13.18 -32.21 -28.32
CA ILE A 240 -13.19 -32.83 -27.00
C ILE A 240 -14.64 -33.07 -26.56
N ARG A 241 -15.22 -34.19 -27.01
CA ARG A 241 -16.62 -34.61 -26.72
C ARG A 241 -17.03 -34.58 -25.24
N GLU A 242 -16.06 -34.62 -24.33
CA GLU A 242 -16.27 -34.65 -22.88
C GLU A 242 -16.31 -33.25 -22.21
N ILE A 243 -16.19 -32.18 -23.00
CA ILE A 243 -16.32 -30.78 -22.55
C ILE A 243 -17.67 -30.23 -23.01
N ALA A 244 -18.42 -29.62 -22.08
CA ALA A 244 -19.71 -29.01 -22.41
C ALA A 244 -19.52 -27.75 -23.30
N PRO A 245 -20.40 -27.49 -24.30
CA PRO A 245 -20.23 -26.36 -25.23
C PRO A 245 -20.06 -24.99 -24.54
N LYS A 246 -20.80 -24.74 -23.45
CA LYS A 246 -20.66 -23.52 -22.63
C LYS A 246 -19.24 -23.36 -22.06
N THR A 247 -18.60 -24.46 -21.69
CA THR A 247 -17.24 -24.49 -21.15
C THR A 247 -16.20 -24.35 -22.27
N GLY A 248 -16.45 -24.94 -23.45
CA GLY A 248 -15.64 -24.73 -24.65
C GLY A 248 -15.55 -23.27 -25.08
N ILE A 249 -16.67 -22.54 -25.04
CA ILE A 249 -16.71 -21.08 -25.32
C ILE A 249 -15.78 -20.31 -24.35
N ALA A 250 -15.86 -20.59 -23.04
CA ALA A 250 -15.03 -19.91 -22.04
C ALA A 250 -13.53 -20.21 -22.20
N LEU A 251 -13.18 -21.44 -22.59
CA LEU A 251 -11.80 -21.83 -22.92
C LEU A 251 -11.30 -21.10 -24.18
N ARG A 252 -12.09 -21.07 -25.26
CA ARG A 252 -11.73 -20.38 -26.51
C ARG A 252 -11.52 -18.88 -26.29
N GLN A 253 -12.42 -18.22 -25.55
CA GLN A 253 -12.28 -16.81 -25.16
C GLN A 253 -10.97 -16.55 -24.41
N PHE A 254 -10.56 -17.47 -23.51
CA PHE A 254 -9.27 -17.35 -22.83
C PHE A 254 -8.08 -17.51 -23.79
N GLY A 255 -8.13 -18.48 -24.71
CA GLY A 255 -7.11 -18.65 -25.76
C GLY A 255 -6.96 -17.42 -26.66
N GLU A 256 -8.08 -16.78 -27.04
CA GLU A 256 -8.12 -15.52 -27.78
C GLU A 256 -7.50 -14.36 -27.01
N MET A 257 -7.76 -14.26 -25.70
CA MET A 257 -7.13 -13.26 -24.83
C MET A 257 -5.61 -13.45 -24.77
N VAL A 258 -5.12 -14.66 -24.51
CA VAL A 258 -3.68 -14.96 -24.44
C VAL A 258 -2.98 -14.71 -25.77
N SER A 259 -3.56 -15.15 -26.89
CA SER A 259 -2.99 -14.94 -28.22
C SER A 259 -2.89 -13.46 -28.57
N ARG A 260 -3.90 -12.66 -28.21
CA ARG A 260 -3.87 -11.19 -28.39
C ARG A 260 -2.82 -10.53 -27.50
N TRP A 261 -2.65 -10.96 -26.25
CA TRP A 261 -1.60 -10.45 -25.38
C TRP A 261 -0.19 -10.80 -25.88
N ASN A 262 0.03 -11.97 -26.48
CA ASN A 262 1.31 -12.32 -27.14
C ASN A 262 1.61 -11.43 -28.35
N MET A 263 0.58 -10.99 -29.09
CA MET A 263 0.77 -10.00 -30.17
C MET A 263 1.08 -8.62 -29.59
N LEU A 264 0.34 -8.19 -28.56
CA LEU A 264 0.53 -6.88 -27.92
C LEU A 264 1.92 -6.76 -27.27
N SER A 265 2.41 -7.79 -26.59
CA SER A 265 3.72 -7.78 -25.89
C SER A 265 4.93 -7.49 -26.80
N LYS A 266 4.76 -7.51 -28.11
CA LYS A 266 5.77 -7.16 -29.13
C LYS A 266 5.69 -5.69 -29.59
N SER A 267 4.76 -4.91 -29.03
CA SER A 267 4.37 -3.58 -29.51
C SER A 267 4.07 -2.55 -28.41
N ILE A 268 3.76 -3.00 -27.19
CA ILE A 268 3.54 -2.16 -26.01
C ILE A 268 4.55 -2.53 -24.92
N SER A 269 4.72 -1.65 -23.93
CA SER A 269 5.65 -1.91 -22.83
C SER A 269 5.14 -3.03 -21.89
N VAL A 270 6.01 -3.56 -21.03
CA VAL A 270 5.64 -4.61 -20.07
C VAL A 270 4.62 -4.11 -19.05
N SER A 271 4.74 -2.87 -18.59
CA SER A 271 3.81 -2.23 -17.67
C SER A 271 2.44 -1.96 -18.31
N GLU A 272 2.41 -1.50 -19.57
CA GLU A 272 1.17 -1.36 -20.35
C GLU A 272 0.50 -2.72 -20.62
N LEU A 273 1.29 -3.77 -20.91
CA LEU A 273 0.81 -5.14 -21.06
C LEU A 273 0.18 -5.66 -19.76
N MET A 274 0.82 -5.42 -18.62
CA MET A 274 0.29 -5.78 -17.30
C MET A 274 -1.03 -5.08 -17.01
N GLU A 275 -1.10 -3.75 -17.17
CA GLU A 275 -2.35 -2.99 -16.97
C GLU A 275 -3.47 -3.47 -17.91
N THR A 276 -3.13 -3.80 -19.16
CA THR A 276 -4.07 -4.31 -20.15
C THR A 276 -4.71 -5.63 -19.71
N PHE A 277 -3.90 -6.66 -19.40
CA PHE A 277 -4.47 -7.96 -19.03
C PHE A 277 -5.12 -7.92 -17.63
N LEU A 278 -4.59 -7.14 -16.67
CA LEU A 278 -5.19 -6.97 -15.34
C LEU A 278 -6.63 -6.44 -15.42
N LYS A 279 -6.85 -5.45 -16.30
CA LYS A 279 -8.15 -4.85 -16.57
C LYS A 279 -9.10 -5.81 -17.30
N GLU A 280 -8.61 -6.51 -18.31
CA GLU A 280 -9.45 -7.40 -19.15
C GLU A 280 -9.80 -8.72 -18.46
N THR A 281 -8.91 -9.24 -17.62
CA THR A 281 -9.20 -10.38 -16.73
C THR A 281 -10.08 -9.99 -15.54
N LYS A 282 -10.24 -8.69 -15.26
CA LYS A 282 -10.90 -8.14 -14.07
C LYS A 282 -10.26 -8.62 -12.76
N TYR A 283 -8.94 -8.81 -12.77
CA TYR A 283 -8.21 -9.32 -11.60
C TYR A 283 -8.29 -8.34 -10.42
N ILE A 284 -8.12 -7.04 -10.69
CA ILE A 284 -8.23 -5.99 -9.68
C ILE A 284 -9.68 -5.87 -9.17
N ASP A 285 -10.66 -5.80 -10.08
CA ASP A 285 -12.09 -5.74 -9.72
C ASP A 285 -12.49 -6.91 -8.80
N LYS A 286 -11.95 -8.11 -9.04
CA LYS A 286 -12.22 -9.30 -8.22
C LYS A 286 -11.65 -9.16 -6.80
N LEU A 287 -10.44 -8.62 -6.66
CA LEU A 287 -9.85 -8.32 -5.35
C LEU A 287 -10.65 -7.21 -4.63
N GLU A 288 -11.08 -6.18 -5.34
CA GLU A 288 -11.92 -5.11 -4.78
C GLU A 288 -13.31 -5.63 -4.35
N GLU A 289 -13.89 -6.60 -5.06
CA GLU A 289 -15.09 -7.32 -4.61
C GLU A 289 -14.83 -8.15 -3.34
N ASP A 290 -13.69 -8.84 -3.24
CA ASP A 290 -13.34 -9.66 -2.06
C ASP A 290 -13.14 -8.78 -0.80
N VAL A 291 -12.53 -7.60 -0.93
CA VAL A 291 -12.45 -6.59 0.15
C VAL A 291 -13.86 -6.25 0.68
N ASN A 292 -14.78 -5.93 -0.24
CA ASN A 292 -16.13 -5.47 0.11
C ASN A 292 -17.04 -6.59 0.67
N THR A 293 -16.92 -7.82 0.15
CA THR A 293 -17.82 -8.92 0.48
C THR A 293 -17.36 -9.75 1.68
N GLN A 294 -16.06 -9.97 1.84
CA GLN A 294 -15.52 -10.87 2.88
C GLN A 294 -15.01 -10.12 4.12
N LYS A 295 -14.93 -8.78 4.07
CA LYS A 295 -14.13 -7.97 5.00
C LYS A 295 -12.68 -8.46 5.12
N ASP A 296 -12.14 -9.01 4.02
CA ASP A 296 -10.76 -9.46 3.98
C ASP A 296 -9.85 -8.23 3.85
N GLU A 297 -9.42 -7.67 4.99
CA GLU A 297 -8.49 -6.54 5.02
C GLU A 297 -7.15 -6.87 4.34
N LEU A 298 -6.80 -8.16 4.22
CA LEU A 298 -5.60 -8.61 3.48
C LEU A 298 -5.75 -8.41 1.96
N ALA A 299 -6.98 -8.38 1.42
CA ALA A 299 -7.19 -8.21 -0.02
C ALA A 299 -6.79 -6.81 -0.52
N LEU A 300 -6.82 -5.79 0.36
CA LEU A 300 -6.23 -4.47 0.09
C LEU A 300 -4.71 -4.58 -0.14
N GLY A 301 -4.01 -5.32 0.74
CA GLY A 301 -2.58 -5.59 0.60
C GLY A 301 -2.25 -6.37 -0.68
N ARG A 302 -3.12 -7.29 -1.13
CA ARG A 302 -2.94 -7.98 -2.43
C ARG A 302 -3.06 -7.00 -3.61
N ILE A 303 -4.00 -6.04 -3.55
CA ILE A 303 -4.12 -4.98 -4.57
C ILE A 303 -2.85 -4.13 -4.59
N GLU A 304 -2.33 -3.73 -3.42
CA GLU A 304 -1.06 -3.00 -3.30
C GLU A 304 0.11 -3.80 -3.89
N ASN A 305 0.23 -5.09 -3.60
CA ASN A 305 1.30 -5.95 -4.13
C ASN A 305 1.24 -6.08 -5.67
N VAL A 306 0.07 -6.39 -6.26
CA VAL A 306 -0.10 -6.47 -7.72
C VAL A 306 0.25 -5.13 -8.38
N ARG A 307 -0.17 -4.04 -7.75
CA ARG A 307 0.12 -2.68 -8.20
C ARG A 307 1.62 -2.38 -8.11
N GLU A 308 2.29 -2.80 -7.05
CA GLU A 308 3.73 -2.62 -6.90
C GLU A 308 4.55 -3.40 -7.95
N LEU A 309 4.07 -4.56 -8.39
CA LEU A 309 4.70 -5.30 -9.49
C LEU A 309 4.65 -4.52 -10.83
N VAL A 310 3.61 -3.71 -11.07
CA VAL A 310 3.56 -2.80 -12.23
C VAL A 310 4.61 -1.70 -12.10
N ASN A 311 4.94 -1.27 -10.87
CA ASN A 311 6.04 -0.33 -10.63
C ASN A 311 7.40 -0.97 -10.92
N VAL A 312 7.61 -2.26 -10.59
CA VAL A 312 8.82 -3.02 -11.00
C VAL A 312 8.99 -2.95 -12.52
N ALA A 313 7.92 -3.20 -13.29
CA ALA A 313 7.97 -3.11 -14.75
C ALA A 313 8.32 -1.70 -15.25
N ARG A 314 7.71 -0.65 -14.68
CA ARG A 314 7.98 0.75 -15.04
C ARG A 314 9.39 1.23 -14.67
N GLU A 315 10.00 0.67 -13.62
CA GLU A 315 11.39 0.96 -13.24
C GLU A 315 12.37 0.22 -14.15
N PHE A 316 12.07 -1.05 -14.45
CA PHE A 316 12.81 -1.84 -15.43
C PHE A 316 12.84 -1.15 -16.81
N GLU A 317 11.70 -0.69 -17.32
CA GLU A 317 11.58 0.02 -18.60
C GLU A 317 12.43 1.30 -18.71
N LYS A 318 12.75 1.95 -17.58
CA LYS A 318 13.61 3.15 -17.54
C LYS A 318 15.10 2.82 -17.41
N SER A 319 15.44 1.60 -16.98
CA SER A 319 16.80 1.20 -16.60
C SER A 319 17.42 0.14 -17.52
N ALA A 320 16.60 -0.56 -18.33
CA ALA A 320 17.05 -1.59 -19.25
C ALA A 320 17.37 -1.03 -20.65
N ASP A 321 18.47 -1.51 -21.24
CA ASP A 321 18.83 -1.22 -22.64
C ASP A 321 17.82 -1.84 -23.63
N GLU A 322 17.33 -3.04 -23.33
CA GLU A 322 16.29 -3.76 -24.07
C GLU A 322 15.08 -4.02 -23.14
N PRO A 323 14.10 -3.09 -23.08
CA PRO A 323 12.98 -3.15 -22.13
C PRO A 323 11.85 -4.07 -22.63
N ASP A 324 12.19 -5.33 -22.94
CA ASP A 324 11.24 -6.33 -23.43
C ASP A 324 10.79 -7.34 -22.35
N LEU A 325 9.81 -8.18 -22.70
CA LEU A 325 9.23 -9.16 -21.78
C LEU A 325 10.21 -10.29 -21.40
N ASP A 326 11.13 -10.65 -22.30
CA ASP A 326 12.15 -11.68 -22.06
C ASP A 326 13.15 -11.24 -21.00
N SER A 327 13.69 -10.04 -21.19
CA SER A 327 14.64 -9.39 -20.29
C SER A 327 14.02 -9.10 -18.93
N PHE A 328 12.74 -8.71 -18.88
CA PHE A 328 12.00 -8.54 -17.62
C PHE A 328 11.84 -9.86 -16.85
N LEU A 329 11.37 -10.92 -17.52
CA LEU A 329 11.21 -12.24 -16.89
C LEU A 329 12.54 -12.82 -16.43
N THR A 330 13.62 -12.60 -17.19
CA THR A 330 14.98 -12.99 -16.85
C THR A 330 15.48 -12.24 -15.60
N ARG A 331 15.31 -10.92 -15.54
CA ARG A 331 15.66 -10.12 -14.34
C ARG A 331 14.90 -10.61 -13.09
N ILE A 332 13.61 -10.91 -13.22
CA ILE A 332 12.81 -11.42 -12.09
C ILE A 332 13.28 -12.82 -11.65
N SER A 333 13.63 -13.71 -12.59
CA SER A 333 14.17 -15.02 -12.23
C SER A 333 15.46 -14.89 -11.44
N LEU A 334 16.39 -14.04 -11.90
CA LEU A 334 17.66 -13.80 -11.21
C LEU A 334 17.47 -13.24 -9.80
N VAL A 335 16.56 -12.29 -9.60
CA VAL A 335 16.25 -11.74 -8.26
C VAL A 335 15.62 -12.84 -7.38
N SER A 336 14.64 -13.59 -7.90
CA SER A 336 13.97 -14.67 -7.16
C SER A 336 14.88 -15.86 -6.83
N ASP A 337 15.95 -16.10 -7.59
CA ASP A 337 16.94 -17.14 -7.30
C ASP A 337 17.95 -16.68 -6.23
N LEU A 338 18.29 -15.38 -6.21
CA LEU A 338 19.12 -14.77 -5.16
C LEU A 338 18.37 -14.66 -3.80
N ASP A 339 17.04 -14.54 -3.84
CA ASP A 339 16.15 -14.50 -2.67
C ASP A 339 16.15 -15.81 -1.86
N ALA A 340 16.61 -16.93 -2.43
CA ALA A 340 16.49 -18.28 -1.87
C ALA A 340 17.49 -18.58 -0.73
N VAL A 341 17.45 -17.78 0.34
CA VAL A 341 18.22 -17.97 1.59
C VAL A 341 17.96 -19.35 2.20
N LYS A 342 19.03 -20.01 2.65
CA LYS A 342 18.98 -21.31 3.32
C LYS A 342 18.78 -21.14 4.83
N GLU A 343 17.99 -22.02 5.43
CA GLU A 343 17.77 -22.02 6.88
C GLU A 343 19.11 -22.10 7.64
N GLY A 344 19.36 -21.12 8.51
CA GLY A 344 20.53 -21.05 9.40
C GLY A 344 21.55 -19.96 9.09
N GLU A 345 21.56 -19.37 7.88
CA GLU A 345 22.48 -18.29 7.51
C GLU A 345 22.31 -17.02 8.36
N ASP A 346 23.35 -16.18 8.46
CA ASP A 346 23.25 -14.87 9.12
C ASP A 346 22.52 -13.89 8.21
N SER A 347 21.30 -13.49 8.60
CA SER A 347 20.38 -12.74 7.73
C SER A 347 19.65 -11.64 8.49
N VAL A 348 19.42 -10.50 7.83
CA VAL A 348 18.62 -9.40 8.40
C VAL A 348 17.14 -9.77 8.39
N THR A 349 16.41 -9.42 9.46
CA THR A 349 14.98 -9.73 9.56
C THR A 349 14.13 -8.57 9.05
N LEU A 350 13.16 -8.84 8.17
CA LEU A 350 12.18 -7.88 7.65
C LEU A 350 10.79 -8.23 8.18
N MET A 351 10.09 -7.28 8.79
CA MET A 351 8.72 -7.53 9.25
C MET A 351 7.88 -6.26 9.41
N THR A 352 6.56 -6.44 9.49
CA THR A 352 5.68 -5.33 9.87
C THR A 352 5.81 -5.01 11.35
N LEU A 353 5.52 -3.76 11.72
CA LEU A 353 5.44 -3.31 13.13
C LEU A 353 4.51 -4.19 13.98
N HIS A 354 3.41 -4.70 13.40
CA HIS A 354 2.49 -5.62 14.07
C HIS A 354 3.11 -6.98 14.36
N ALA A 355 3.90 -7.51 13.42
CA ALA A 355 4.61 -8.79 13.57
C ALA A 355 5.78 -8.72 14.57
N ALA A 356 6.30 -7.51 14.85
CA ALA A 356 7.37 -7.29 15.81
C ALA A 356 6.94 -7.32 17.28
N LYS A 357 5.62 -7.35 17.56
CA LYS A 357 5.10 -7.40 18.93
C LYS A 357 5.61 -8.65 19.67
N GLY A 358 6.01 -8.47 20.92
CA GLY A 358 6.62 -9.51 21.76
C GLY A 358 8.10 -9.79 21.47
N LEU A 359 8.64 -9.34 20.35
CA LEU A 359 10.05 -9.50 19.99
C LEU A 359 10.92 -8.33 20.50
N GLU A 360 12.24 -8.50 20.42
CA GLU A 360 13.27 -7.52 20.76
C GLU A 360 14.53 -7.75 19.91
N PHE A 361 15.24 -6.68 19.57
CA PHE A 361 16.40 -6.72 18.69
C PHE A 361 17.47 -5.70 19.12
N PRO A 362 18.77 -6.04 19.08
CA PRO A 362 19.86 -5.09 19.33
C PRO A 362 19.79 -3.84 18.45
N VAL A 363 19.51 -4.02 17.15
CA VAL A 363 19.39 -2.92 16.18
C VAL A 363 18.06 -2.96 15.45
N VAL A 364 17.34 -1.83 15.47
CA VAL A 364 16.08 -1.64 14.73
C VAL A 364 16.23 -0.51 13.73
N PHE A 365 15.88 -0.79 12.48
CA PHE A 365 15.55 0.21 11.46
C PHE A 365 14.04 0.32 11.35
N LEU A 366 13.51 1.55 11.32
CA LEU A 366 12.08 1.82 11.21
C LEU A 366 11.87 2.83 10.06
N GLY A 367 11.26 2.36 8.97
CA GLY A 367 11.24 3.09 7.68
C GLY A 367 9.86 3.50 7.17
N GLY A 368 9.87 4.51 6.29
CA GLY A 368 8.66 5.16 5.77
C GLY A 368 7.92 6.04 6.78
N LEU A 369 8.64 6.81 7.59
CA LEU A 369 8.08 7.76 8.56
C LEU A 369 7.51 9.03 7.88
N GLU A 370 6.43 8.82 7.13
CA GLU A 370 5.77 9.80 6.29
C GLU A 370 4.26 9.86 6.60
N GLU A 371 3.67 11.05 6.68
CA GLU A 371 2.22 11.22 6.78
C GLU A 371 1.50 10.54 5.60
N GLY A 372 0.52 9.70 5.90
CA GLY A 372 -0.20 8.89 4.93
C GLY A 372 0.36 7.46 4.78
N LEU A 373 1.63 7.23 5.12
CA LEU A 373 2.24 5.91 5.19
C LEU A 373 2.36 5.44 6.64
N PHE A 374 3.05 6.20 7.50
CA PHE A 374 3.11 6.01 8.93
C PHE A 374 3.20 7.36 9.69
N PRO A 375 2.08 7.92 10.19
CA PRO A 375 0.76 7.29 10.33
C PRO A 375 0.06 7.00 9.00
N HIS A 376 -0.61 5.84 8.94
CA HIS A 376 -1.32 5.38 7.76
C HIS A 376 -2.52 6.28 7.41
N MET A 377 -2.75 6.54 6.12
CA MET A 377 -3.74 7.51 5.61
C MET A 377 -5.15 7.40 6.23
N ARG A 378 -5.59 6.20 6.61
CA ARG A 378 -6.91 5.97 7.23
C ARG A 378 -7.08 6.51 8.65
N SER A 379 -5.98 6.77 9.34
CA SER A 379 -5.98 7.28 10.71
C SER A 379 -6.04 8.81 10.80
N LEU A 380 -5.79 9.51 9.67
CA LEU A 380 -5.65 10.96 9.65
C LEU A 380 -6.94 11.73 10.00
N ASP A 381 -8.10 11.12 9.73
CA ASP A 381 -9.43 11.70 9.97
C ASP A 381 -10.04 11.33 11.36
N SER A 382 -9.31 10.58 12.20
CA SER A 382 -9.85 10.03 13.46
C SER A 382 -8.80 9.99 14.57
N GLU A 383 -9.03 10.76 15.64
CA GLU A 383 -8.11 10.85 16.78
C GLU A 383 -7.87 9.47 17.44
N THR A 384 -8.91 8.65 17.62
CA THR A 384 -8.77 7.30 18.18
C THR A 384 -7.92 6.38 17.30
N ALA A 385 -8.00 6.51 15.97
CA ALA A 385 -7.14 5.76 15.05
C ALA A 385 -5.71 6.33 15.02
N MET A 386 -5.54 7.63 15.30
CA MET A 386 -4.24 8.26 15.48
C MET A 386 -3.54 7.78 16.75
N GLU A 387 -4.27 7.67 17.86
CA GLU A 387 -3.75 7.10 19.09
C GLU A 387 -3.25 5.66 18.87
N GLU A 388 -3.97 4.83 18.11
CA GLU A 388 -3.54 3.46 17.76
C GLU A 388 -2.29 3.41 16.88
N GLU A 389 -2.16 4.27 15.85
CA GLU A 389 -0.91 4.38 15.07
C GLU A 389 0.26 4.87 15.95
N ARG A 390 -0.02 5.70 16.97
CA ARG A 390 0.97 6.12 17.96
C ARG A 390 1.40 4.98 18.89
N LEU A 391 0.46 4.11 19.31
CA LEU A 391 0.78 2.87 20.02
C LEU A 391 1.67 1.96 19.16
N LEU A 392 1.39 1.86 17.86
CA LEU A 392 2.20 1.09 16.92
C LEU A 392 3.62 1.66 16.78
N MET A 393 3.78 2.99 16.79
CA MET A 393 5.10 3.64 16.80
C MET A 393 5.84 3.39 18.10
N TYR A 394 5.16 3.51 19.25
CA TYR A 394 5.72 3.18 20.55
C TYR A 394 6.16 1.70 20.64
N VAL A 395 5.36 0.77 20.13
CA VAL A 395 5.74 -0.65 20.03
C VAL A 395 7.01 -0.79 19.19
N GLY A 396 7.06 -0.18 17.99
CA GLY A 396 8.23 -0.22 17.10
C GLY A 396 9.52 0.30 17.75
N VAL A 397 9.47 1.47 18.37
CA VAL A 397 10.61 2.08 19.10
C VAL A 397 11.06 1.17 20.26
N THR A 398 10.13 0.61 21.02
CA THR A 398 10.42 -0.27 22.18
C THR A 398 10.85 -1.70 21.80
N ARG A 399 11.03 -2.01 20.51
CA ARG A 399 11.69 -3.25 20.07
C ARG A 399 13.22 -3.13 20.13
N ALA A 400 13.76 -1.91 20.10
CA ALA A 400 15.19 -1.66 20.04
C ALA A 400 15.86 -1.72 21.41
N GLU A 401 16.96 -2.47 21.53
CA GLU A 401 17.80 -2.46 22.73
C GLU A 401 18.88 -1.37 22.70
N ASP A 402 19.80 -1.49 21.74
CA ASP A 402 21.06 -0.72 21.70
C ASP A 402 21.03 0.43 20.70
N SER A 403 20.36 0.26 19.55
CA SER A 403 20.38 1.24 18.47
C SER A 403 19.08 1.26 17.67
N LEU A 404 18.60 2.48 17.41
CA LEU A 404 17.40 2.75 16.64
C LEU A 404 17.75 3.72 15.50
N TYR A 405 17.32 3.36 14.30
CA TYR A 405 17.43 4.15 13.08
C TYR A 405 16.01 4.43 12.56
N LEU A 406 15.72 5.71 12.31
CA LEU A 406 14.46 6.21 11.79
C LEU A 406 14.70 6.74 10.38
N THR A 407 13.87 6.33 9.42
CA THR A 407 14.05 6.72 8.01
C THR A 407 12.74 7.17 7.37
N LEU A 408 12.86 8.13 6.46
CA LEU A 408 11.78 8.67 5.63
C LEU A 408 12.34 9.07 4.26
N ALA A 409 11.51 9.07 3.22
CA ALA A 409 11.87 9.52 1.88
C ALA A 409 11.10 10.80 1.51
N ARG A 410 11.76 11.79 0.89
CA ARG A 410 11.16 13.07 0.43
C ARG A 410 10.09 12.88 -0.63
N LYS A 411 10.22 11.82 -1.42
CA LYS A 411 9.29 11.39 -2.44
C LYS A 411 9.02 9.92 -2.22
N ARG A 412 7.79 9.47 -2.50
CA ARG A 412 7.50 8.05 -2.60
C ARG A 412 6.54 7.79 -3.75
N MET A 413 6.79 6.74 -4.53
CA MET A 413 5.80 6.23 -5.47
C MET A 413 4.63 5.67 -4.66
N THR A 414 3.55 6.43 -4.61
CA THR A 414 2.36 6.08 -3.83
C THR A 414 1.17 5.88 -4.75
N LEU A 415 0.27 4.99 -4.33
CA LEU A 415 -0.98 4.72 -5.02
C LEU A 415 -1.94 5.88 -4.78
N GLY A 416 -2.23 6.65 -5.84
CA GLY A 416 -3.08 7.83 -5.76
C GLY A 416 -4.25 7.79 -6.74
N ARG A 417 -5.10 8.81 -6.62
CA ARG A 417 -5.98 9.23 -7.72
C ARG A 417 -5.20 10.28 -8.50
N ASN A 418 -4.82 9.97 -9.74
CA ASN A 418 -4.16 10.95 -10.59
C ASN A 418 -5.13 12.12 -10.89
N SER A 419 -4.62 13.29 -11.28
CA SER A 419 -5.43 14.49 -11.49
C SER A 419 -6.52 14.34 -12.56
N SER A 420 -6.40 13.32 -13.41
CA SER A 420 -7.39 12.86 -14.40
C SER A 420 -8.49 11.93 -13.85
N GLY A 421 -8.51 11.66 -12.54
CA GLY A 421 -9.57 10.90 -11.85
C GLY A 421 -9.41 9.37 -11.87
N GLY A 422 -8.40 8.85 -12.56
CA GLY A 422 -8.06 7.42 -12.58
C GLY A 422 -7.26 6.99 -11.35
N SER A 423 -7.36 5.71 -10.99
CA SER A 423 -6.39 5.10 -10.07
C SER A 423 -5.08 4.90 -10.81
N GLY A 424 -3.98 5.41 -10.24
CA GLY A 424 -2.66 5.32 -10.85
C GLY A 424 -1.58 5.79 -9.90
N PHE A 425 -0.35 5.37 -10.16
CA PHE A 425 0.78 5.73 -9.32
C PHE A 425 1.24 7.14 -9.61
N THR A 426 1.46 7.90 -8.54
CA THR A 426 2.09 9.21 -8.62
C THR A 426 3.24 9.25 -7.62
N THR A 427 4.43 9.62 -8.11
CA THR A 427 5.56 9.97 -7.23
C THR A 427 5.20 11.29 -6.55
N ASN A 428 4.71 11.20 -5.32
CA ASN A 428 4.26 12.34 -4.56
C ASN A 428 5.39 12.80 -3.63
N TYR A 429 5.51 14.11 -3.42
CA TYR A 429 6.27 14.61 -2.28
C TYR A 429 5.55 14.21 -1.00
N THR A 430 6.31 13.72 -0.04
CA THR A 430 5.82 13.27 1.26
C THR A 430 5.88 14.42 2.27
N VAL A 431 5.18 14.25 3.39
CA VAL A 431 5.33 15.09 4.57
C VAL A 431 5.91 14.21 5.68
N PRO A 432 6.97 14.64 6.39
CA PRO A 432 7.52 13.89 7.53
C PRO A 432 6.45 13.58 8.57
N SER A 433 6.45 12.35 9.08
CA SER A 433 5.51 11.89 10.12
C SER A 433 5.50 12.83 11.33
N ARG A 434 4.30 13.15 11.84
CA ARG A 434 4.12 13.86 13.12
C ARG A 434 4.83 13.19 14.29
N PHE A 435 4.96 11.86 14.26
CA PHE A 435 5.67 11.12 15.31
C PHE A 435 7.14 11.56 15.43
N LEU A 436 7.78 12.05 14.35
CA LEU A 436 9.13 12.62 14.42
C LEU A 436 9.17 13.99 15.11
N ARG A 437 8.07 14.76 15.06
CA ARG A 437 7.94 16.09 15.68
C ARG A 437 7.60 16.01 17.17
N GLU A 438 7.02 14.90 17.60
CA GLU A 438 6.70 14.58 19.00
C GLU A 438 7.91 14.12 19.82
N ILE A 439 9.02 13.76 19.16
CA ILE A 439 10.26 13.35 19.83
C ILE A 439 10.93 14.56 20.45
N SER A 440 11.28 14.47 21.74
CA SER A 440 11.95 15.57 22.45
C SER A 440 13.24 16.03 21.73
N PRO A 441 13.45 17.36 21.58
CA PRO A 441 14.64 17.89 20.93
C PRO A 441 15.95 17.38 21.56
N GLY A 442 16.95 17.14 20.73
CA GLY A 442 18.26 16.64 21.16
C GLY A 442 18.41 15.11 21.25
N LEU A 443 17.33 14.32 21.20
CA LEU A 443 17.41 12.84 21.20
C LEU A 443 17.82 12.25 19.83
N LEU A 444 17.50 12.94 18.74
CA LEU A 444 17.84 12.53 17.37
C LEU A 444 19.26 12.96 16.94
N SER A 445 19.70 12.43 15.80
CA SER A 445 20.96 12.71 15.11
C SER A 445 20.74 12.61 13.60
N GLY A 446 21.31 13.52 12.80
CA GLY A 446 20.97 13.66 11.38
C GLY A 446 19.77 14.59 11.20
N TYR A 447 18.67 14.09 10.66
CA TYR A 447 17.47 14.85 10.34
C TYR A 447 16.65 15.26 11.57
N TYR A 448 16.18 16.51 11.57
CA TYR A 448 15.21 17.06 12.51
C TYR A 448 14.06 17.73 11.73
N PRO A 449 12.79 17.35 11.97
CA PRO A 449 11.67 18.02 11.31
C PRO A 449 11.48 19.45 11.84
N ALA A 450 11.07 20.37 10.96
CA ALA A 450 10.79 21.75 11.33
C ALA A 450 9.50 21.87 12.19
N PRO A 451 9.41 22.90 13.07
CA PRO A 451 8.19 23.20 13.82
C PRO A 451 7.00 23.57 12.91
N GLU A 452 5.77 23.41 13.42
CA GLU A 452 4.57 23.79 12.66
C GLU A 452 4.53 25.29 12.32
N GLY A 453 4.01 25.60 11.13
CA GLY A 453 3.86 26.97 10.63
C GLY A 453 5.07 27.53 9.89
N GLN A 454 6.25 26.90 9.97
CA GLN A 454 7.39 27.24 9.10
C GLN A 454 7.27 26.49 7.77
N SER A 455 7.05 27.23 6.67
CA SER A 455 7.24 26.65 5.34
C SER A 455 8.69 26.16 5.22
N ARG A 456 8.92 25.02 4.56
CA ARG A 456 10.27 24.60 4.17
C ARG A 456 10.91 25.77 3.41
N ASP A 457 11.95 26.37 3.98
CA ASP A 457 12.68 27.42 3.29
C ASP A 457 13.13 26.89 1.93
N LYS A 458 12.99 27.72 0.89
CA LYS A 458 13.47 27.36 -0.44
C LYS A 458 14.97 27.10 -0.31
N ILE A 459 15.36 25.89 -0.72
CA ILE A 459 16.73 25.36 -0.69
C ILE A 459 17.72 26.50 -0.94
N SER A 460 18.52 26.83 0.09
CA SER A 460 19.67 27.70 -0.13
C SER A 460 20.64 26.97 -1.04
N ALA A 461 21.27 27.68 -1.98
CA ALA A 461 22.30 27.11 -2.84
C ALA A 461 23.56 26.69 -2.05
N ASP A 462 23.64 27.10 -0.78
CA ASP A 462 24.78 26.88 0.13
C ASP A 462 24.59 25.66 1.07
N ASP A 463 23.79 24.66 0.67
CA ASP A 463 23.70 23.40 1.43
C ASP A 463 25.07 22.68 1.39
N PRO A 464 25.71 22.40 2.55
CA PRO A 464 27.03 21.77 2.61
C PRO A 464 27.06 20.33 2.08
N PHE A 465 25.90 19.69 1.86
CA PHE A 465 25.83 18.39 1.17
C PHE A 465 25.78 18.49 -0.37
N ILE A 466 25.72 19.69 -0.94
CA ILE A 466 25.82 19.92 -2.40
C ILE A 466 27.24 20.34 -2.84
N THR A 467 28.05 20.89 -1.92
CA THR A 467 29.39 21.42 -2.22
C THR A 467 30.53 20.47 -1.79
N GLY A 468 30.50 19.25 -2.34
CA GLY A 468 31.45 18.17 -2.03
C GLY A 468 31.95 17.41 -3.27
N ASP A 469 32.76 18.08 -4.09
CA ASP A 469 33.66 17.52 -5.12
C ASP A 469 33.11 16.42 -6.06
N ASN A 470 32.65 16.82 -7.24
CA ASN A 470 32.87 16.00 -8.44
C ASN A 470 33.10 16.92 -9.65
N GLY A 471 34.34 16.90 -10.18
CA GLY A 471 34.76 17.79 -11.25
C GLY A 471 34.23 17.37 -12.64
N GLY A 472 33.70 18.33 -13.40
CA GLY A 472 33.35 18.13 -14.81
C GLY A 472 32.27 19.09 -15.31
N GLY A 473 32.65 20.13 -16.06
CA GLY A 473 31.69 21.01 -16.75
C GLY A 473 30.93 20.29 -17.88
N TRP A 474 29.94 20.89 -18.54
CA TRP A 474 29.72 22.32 -18.77
C TRP A 474 28.23 22.63 -19.06
N GLY A 475 27.75 23.83 -18.70
CA GLY A 475 26.41 24.28 -19.14
C GLY A 475 25.73 25.40 -18.33
N MET A 476 26.42 26.49 -17.99
CA MET A 476 25.78 27.62 -17.31
C MET A 476 24.98 28.54 -18.26
N PRO A 477 23.74 28.93 -17.93
CA PRO A 477 23.11 30.16 -18.44
C PRO A 477 23.60 31.40 -17.67
N PRO A 478 23.38 32.64 -18.17
CA PRO A 478 24.06 33.83 -17.65
C PRO A 478 23.52 34.33 -16.31
N SER A 479 24.43 34.67 -15.40
CA SER A 479 24.16 35.40 -14.16
C SER A 479 23.68 36.84 -14.43
N GLN A 480 22.68 37.31 -13.65
CA GLN A 480 22.39 38.73 -13.49
C GLN A 480 22.71 39.18 -12.06
N ASN A 481 23.42 40.31 -11.97
CA ASN A 481 23.87 40.93 -10.74
C ASN A 481 22.73 41.28 -9.77
N ASN A 482 22.99 41.14 -8.47
CA ASN A 482 22.59 42.16 -7.51
C ASN A 482 23.74 42.43 -6.52
N TYR A 483 24.09 43.71 -6.33
CA TYR A 483 25.27 44.13 -5.57
C TYR A 483 24.90 44.42 -4.11
N GLY A 484 25.62 43.81 -3.17
CA GLY A 484 25.63 44.25 -1.78
C GLY A 484 26.50 45.51 -1.64
N GLY A 485 25.93 46.58 -1.08
CA GLY A 485 26.64 47.83 -0.80
C GLY A 485 27.21 47.86 0.61
N GLY A 486 28.52 47.63 0.76
CA GLY A 486 29.27 47.82 2.01
C GLY A 486 30.59 48.52 1.69
N GLY A 487 30.64 49.85 1.84
CA GLY A 487 31.82 50.63 1.44
C GLY A 487 32.87 50.70 2.53
N ASN A 488 34.15 50.64 2.15
CA ASN A 488 35.06 51.75 2.48
C ASN A 488 36.41 51.74 1.72
N ASN A 489 36.69 52.92 1.16
CA ASN A 489 37.99 53.61 1.10
C ASN A 489 39.05 53.36 -0.01
N TYR A 490 39.57 54.52 -0.45
CA TYR A 490 40.81 54.83 -1.19
C TYR A 490 41.10 54.24 -2.59
N GLY A 491 41.34 55.15 -3.56
CA GLY A 491 42.47 54.97 -4.49
C GLY A 491 42.25 55.30 -5.97
N ALA A 492 42.57 56.53 -6.37
CA ALA A 492 43.16 56.91 -7.68
C ALA A 492 42.61 56.36 -9.03
N ARG A 493 41.98 57.29 -9.77
CA ARG A 493 41.99 57.51 -11.24
C ARG A 493 43.39 57.34 -11.92
N PRO A 494 43.54 57.36 -13.28
CA PRO A 494 42.53 57.26 -14.37
C PRO A 494 42.96 56.52 -15.69
N ASN A 495 42.01 56.43 -16.64
CA ASN A 495 42.11 56.85 -18.07
C ASN A 495 42.14 55.80 -19.22
N SER A 496 41.55 56.23 -20.35
CA SER A 496 41.53 55.67 -21.72
C SER A 496 40.78 54.33 -21.93
N GLY A 497 40.02 54.13 -23.02
CA GLY A 497 39.57 55.07 -24.07
C GLY A 497 39.20 54.36 -25.39
N SER A 498 38.20 54.87 -26.13
CA SER A 498 37.76 54.45 -27.50
C SER A 498 37.08 53.05 -27.61
N GLY A 499 36.06 52.79 -28.46
CA GLY A 499 35.28 53.66 -29.36
C GLY A 499 34.42 52.86 -30.38
N GLY A 500 33.37 53.48 -30.98
CA GLY A 500 32.52 52.95 -32.08
C GLY A 500 31.24 52.19 -31.64
N GLN A 501 29.99 52.62 -31.89
CA GLN A 501 29.22 52.80 -33.16
C GLN A 501 28.82 51.45 -33.83
N ASN A 502 27.60 51.19 -34.35
CA ASN A 502 26.39 52.02 -34.55
C ASN A 502 25.10 51.15 -34.83
N SER A 503 23.89 51.68 -34.57
CA SER A 503 22.60 51.51 -35.34
C SER A 503 21.96 50.10 -35.60
N SER A 504 20.64 49.89 -35.80
CA SER A 504 19.39 50.71 -35.74
C SER A 504 18.07 49.91 -35.97
N GLY A 505 16.94 50.28 -35.32
CA GLY A 505 15.51 50.11 -35.77
C GLY A 505 14.85 48.70 -35.73
N GLY A 506 13.50 48.52 -35.65
CA GLY A 506 12.39 49.46 -35.37
C GLY A 506 10.93 48.99 -35.68
N ARG A 507 10.18 48.48 -34.67
CA ARG A 507 8.69 48.52 -34.42
C ARG A 507 7.62 47.84 -35.35
N PRO A 508 6.34 47.62 -34.89
CA PRO A 508 5.40 46.55 -35.34
C PRO A 508 3.94 46.98 -35.74
N SER A 509 3.00 46.04 -36.01
CA SER A 509 1.50 46.25 -35.93
C SER A 509 0.61 44.96 -35.89
N ASN A 510 -0.74 45.13 -35.86
CA ASN A 510 -1.86 44.24 -35.41
C ASN A 510 -3.12 44.25 -36.36
N TYR A 511 -4.27 43.60 -36.00
CA TYR A 511 -5.70 43.57 -36.52
C TYR A 511 -6.22 42.18 -37.05
N GLY A 512 -7.53 41.79 -37.04
CA GLY A 512 -8.73 42.23 -36.26
C GLY A 512 -10.17 42.05 -36.91
N GLY A 513 -11.08 41.21 -36.34
CA GLY A 513 -12.57 41.15 -36.61
C GLY A 513 -13.09 40.04 -37.58
N GLY A 514 -14.38 39.59 -37.66
CA GLY A 514 -15.66 39.77 -36.90
C GLY A 514 -16.94 39.36 -37.74
N GLY A 515 -18.08 38.89 -37.16
CA GLY A 515 -19.39 38.70 -37.91
C GLY A 515 -20.46 37.69 -37.38
N GLN A 516 -21.77 37.90 -37.68
CA GLN A 516 -23.03 37.22 -37.19
C GLN A 516 -24.18 37.31 -38.27
N PRO A 517 -25.50 36.94 -38.12
CA PRO A 517 -26.28 35.89 -37.38
C PRO A 517 -27.49 35.25 -38.21
N SER A 518 -28.51 34.64 -37.54
CA SER A 518 -29.88 34.19 -38.02
C SER A 518 -30.02 32.74 -38.57
N GLY A 519 -31.12 31.96 -38.47
CA GLY A 519 -32.43 32.03 -37.75
C GLY A 519 -33.51 31.08 -38.36
N GLY A 520 -34.43 30.45 -37.59
CA GLY A 520 -35.62 29.71 -38.15
C GLY A 520 -36.20 28.49 -37.38
N ARG A 521 -37.53 28.29 -37.43
CA ARG A 521 -38.39 27.20 -36.84
C ARG A 521 -39.49 26.86 -37.87
N PRO A 522 -40.14 25.64 -37.97
CA PRO A 522 -41.30 25.28 -37.09
C PRO A 522 -41.75 23.77 -36.96
N THR A 523 -42.64 23.45 -35.98
CA THR A 523 -43.77 22.43 -35.94
C THR A 523 -43.59 20.91 -36.25
N ASN A 524 -44.42 19.91 -35.82
CA ASN A 524 -45.38 19.65 -34.71
C ASN A 524 -45.91 18.15 -34.76
N TYR A 525 -46.65 17.66 -33.73
CA TYR A 525 -47.38 16.36 -33.56
C TYR A 525 -46.58 15.05 -33.26
N GLY A 526 -47.03 14.09 -32.42
CA GLY A 526 -48.13 14.06 -31.43
C GLY A 526 -48.56 12.63 -30.93
N GLY A 527 -48.84 12.46 -29.62
CA GLY A 527 -49.52 11.29 -28.98
C GLY A 527 -48.67 10.01 -28.73
N GLY A 528 -48.91 9.14 -27.73
CA GLY A 528 -49.82 9.13 -26.57
C GLY A 528 -50.27 7.70 -26.17
N GLY A 529 -50.10 7.24 -24.91
CA GLY A 529 -50.62 5.93 -24.47
C GLY A 529 -50.07 5.32 -23.15
N GLN A 530 -50.92 5.24 -22.13
CA GLN A 530 -50.85 4.41 -20.89
C GLN A 530 -52.04 3.40 -20.93
N PRO A 531 -52.39 2.53 -19.93
CA PRO A 531 -51.88 2.35 -18.53
C PRO A 531 -51.73 0.87 -18.03
N SER A 532 -51.42 0.70 -16.73
CA SER A 532 -51.87 -0.38 -15.80
C SER A 532 -51.41 -1.85 -16.04
N GLY A 533 -51.14 -2.71 -15.04
CA GLY A 533 -51.20 -2.60 -13.57
C GLY A 533 -51.70 -3.92 -12.93
N GLY A 534 -51.14 -4.39 -11.80
CA GLY A 534 -51.65 -5.60 -11.10
C GLY A 534 -50.74 -6.23 -10.03
N ARG A 535 -51.19 -6.18 -8.77
CA ARG A 535 -50.72 -6.97 -7.60
C ARG A 535 -51.82 -8.01 -7.29
N PRO A 536 -51.55 -9.17 -6.63
CA PRO A 536 -51.60 -9.19 -5.16
C PRO A 536 -50.74 -10.25 -4.41
N THR A 537 -50.83 -10.11 -3.08
CA THR A 537 -50.39 -10.85 -1.87
C THR A 537 -50.77 -12.35 -1.82
N ASN A 538 -50.35 -13.27 -0.90
CA ASN A 538 -50.23 -13.18 0.57
C ASN A 538 -49.75 -14.53 1.26
N TYR A 539 -49.37 -14.47 2.55
CA TYR A 539 -49.35 -15.47 3.66
C TYR A 539 -48.67 -16.87 3.64
N GLY A 540 -48.06 -17.20 4.81
CA GLY A 540 -47.93 -18.54 5.43
C GLY A 540 -46.52 -19.18 5.40
N SER A 541 -45.92 -19.84 6.40
CA SER A 541 -46.01 -20.02 7.88
C SER A 541 -45.58 -21.48 8.23
N GLY A 542 -44.79 -21.68 9.29
CA GLY A 542 -44.36 -23.01 9.81
C GLY A 542 -42.99 -23.52 9.29
N GLY A 543 -42.16 -24.27 10.03
CA GLY A 543 -42.25 -24.71 11.45
C GLY A 543 -41.85 -26.18 11.63
N GLY A 544 -40.88 -26.48 12.53
CA GLY A 544 -40.43 -27.85 12.90
C GLY A 544 -39.08 -28.25 12.28
N GLN A 545 -37.98 -28.39 13.05
CA GLN A 545 -37.63 -29.48 13.99
C GLN A 545 -37.37 -30.85 13.33
N THR A 546 -36.14 -31.38 13.43
CA THR A 546 -35.80 -32.59 14.23
C THR A 546 -34.30 -32.97 14.16
N SER A 547 -33.85 -33.70 15.19
CA SER A 547 -32.63 -34.52 15.35
C SER A 547 -31.84 -34.93 14.09
N GLY A 548 -30.51 -35.04 14.08
CA GLY A 548 -29.57 -35.24 15.20
C GLY A 548 -29.24 -36.72 15.41
N SER A 549 -28.05 -37.16 14.98
CA SER A 549 -27.32 -38.35 15.50
C SER A 549 -25.91 -38.44 14.93
N ARG A 550 -24.91 -38.53 15.81
CA ARG A 550 -23.59 -39.13 15.50
C ARG A 550 -23.76 -40.66 15.47
N PRO A 551 -22.77 -41.40 14.92
CA PRO A 551 -21.97 -42.15 15.88
C PRO A 551 -20.45 -42.09 15.63
N THR A 552 -19.73 -42.21 16.73
CA THR A 552 -18.30 -42.52 16.83
C THR A 552 -18.06 -44.03 16.69
N ASN A 553 -16.92 -44.47 16.14
CA ASN A 553 -16.14 -45.51 16.82
C ASN A 553 -14.63 -45.50 16.47
N TYR A 554 -13.86 -46.17 17.33
CA TYR A 554 -12.40 -46.21 17.42
C TYR A 554 -11.80 -47.54 16.89
N GLY A 555 -10.48 -47.57 16.72
CA GLY A 555 -9.65 -48.79 16.56
C GLY A 555 -9.08 -48.97 15.14
N GLY A 556 -7.80 -49.30 14.91
CA GLY A 556 -6.66 -49.50 15.81
C GLY A 556 -6.02 -50.89 15.66
N GLY A 557 -4.79 -50.97 15.13
CA GLY A 557 -3.97 -52.20 15.23
C GLY A 557 -3.13 -52.60 14.00
N GLY A 558 -1.85 -52.18 13.99
CA GLY A 558 -0.68 -53.09 13.93
C GLY A 558 -0.37 -53.99 12.70
N GLY A 559 0.73 -53.66 12.01
CA GLY A 559 1.89 -54.57 11.85
C GLY A 559 1.99 -55.46 10.59
N GLY A 560 3.20 -55.50 10.00
CA GLY A 560 3.59 -56.45 8.94
C GLY A 560 4.55 -55.83 7.93
N GLY A 561 5.72 -56.45 7.69
CA GLY A 561 6.80 -55.86 6.88
C GLY A 561 7.27 -56.72 5.69
N GLY A 562 8.34 -56.23 5.03
CA GLY A 562 8.94 -56.78 3.80
C GLY A 562 8.72 -55.82 2.61
N GLY A 563 9.67 -55.60 1.69
CA GLY A 563 11.06 -56.06 1.62
C GLY A 563 11.56 -56.05 0.17
N GLN A 564 12.72 -55.43 -0.10
CA GLN A 564 13.42 -55.40 -1.42
C GLN A 564 12.67 -54.61 -2.52
N SER A 565 13.27 -53.98 -3.55
CA SER A 565 14.64 -54.00 -4.08
C SER A 565 15.11 -52.62 -4.60
N ARG A 566 16.42 -52.41 -4.71
CA ARG A 566 17.02 -51.36 -5.58
C ARG A 566 17.06 -51.86 -7.04
N PRO A 567 17.28 -50.99 -8.04
CA PRO A 567 18.60 -51.04 -8.69
C PRO A 567 19.20 -49.65 -8.99
N THR A 568 20.34 -49.67 -9.70
CA THR A 568 21.37 -48.62 -9.75
C THR A 568 21.42 -47.80 -11.04
N ASN A 569 21.65 -46.50 -10.86
CA ASN A 569 22.57 -45.61 -11.60
C ASN A 569 23.14 -46.02 -12.98
N TYR A 570 22.77 -45.25 -14.00
CA TYR A 570 23.56 -44.79 -15.17
C TYR A 570 22.89 -43.45 -15.59
N GLY A 571 23.53 -42.38 -16.08
CA GLY A 571 24.92 -42.20 -16.48
C GLY A 571 25.03 -41.71 -17.93
N ASN A 572 24.75 -40.42 -18.21
CA ASN A 572 25.37 -39.65 -19.31
C ASN A 572 24.92 -38.19 -19.37
N ALA A 573 25.81 -37.33 -19.87
CA ALA A 573 25.56 -35.93 -20.24
C ALA A 573 25.98 -35.70 -21.71
N PRO A 574 25.41 -34.68 -22.39
CA PRO A 574 26.09 -33.97 -23.47
C PRO A 574 26.16 -32.45 -23.14
N GLN A 575 27.34 -31.88 -22.93
CA GLN A 575 28.25 -31.30 -23.94
C GLN A 575 27.67 -30.16 -24.80
N GLN A 576 28.38 -29.04 -24.75
CA GLN A 576 28.16 -27.79 -25.49
C GLN A 576 28.51 -27.93 -26.99
N SER A 577 27.88 -27.11 -27.82
CA SER A 577 28.48 -26.62 -29.06
C SER A 577 27.94 -25.22 -29.34
N GLY A 578 28.82 -24.27 -29.65
CA GLY A 578 28.45 -22.90 -30.02
C GLY A 578 28.92 -22.55 -31.43
N TYR A 579 28.18 -21.67 -32.11
CA TYR A 579 28.57 -20.88 -33.28
C TYR A 579 27.69 -19.60 -33.24
N GLN A 580 28.23 -18.38 -33.04
CA GLN A 580 29.04 -17.53 -33.93
C GLN A 580 28.18 -16.57 -34.80
N ASN A 581 28.46 -15.26 -34.66
CA ASN A 581 27.74 -14.14 -35.28
C ASN A 581 27.72 -14.18 -36.82
N ASN A 582 26.69 -13.58 -37.44
CA ASN A 582 26.95 -12.69 -38.57
C ASN A 582 25.91 -11.56 -38.71
N SER A 583 26.31 -10.47 -39.37
CA SER A 583 25.65 -9.17 -39.37
C SER A 583 24.93 -8.85 -40.70
N GLY A 584 23.96 -7.94 -40.63
CA GLY A 584 23.77 -6.90 -41.67
C GLY A 584 22.58 -7.02 -42.62
N ALA A 585 21.71 -5.99 -42.59
CA ALA A 585 21.30 -5.15 -43.75
C ALA A 585 19.91 -4.51 -43.57
N LYS A 586 19.87 -3.18 -43.44
CA LYS A 586 18.74 -2.32 -43.89
C LYS A 586 19.01 -1.94 -45.37
N PRO A 587 18.29 -1.01 -46.04
CA PRO A 587 16.93 -0.47 -45.84
C PRO A 587 16.08 -0.44 -47.15
N ARG A 588 14.78 -0.07 -47.07
CA ARG A 588 14.18 0.89 -48.04
C ARG A 588 12.86 1.50 -47.56
N ALA A 589 12.50 2.65 -48.14
CA ALA A 589 11.41 3.52 -47.72
C ALA A 589 10.56 4.01 -48.91
N MET A 590 9.29 4.36 -48.64
CA MET A 590 8.36 5.27 -49.36
C MET A 590 7.11 5.36 -48.46
N ARG A 591 6.51 6.48 -47.99
CA ARG A 591 6.44 7.93 -48.26
C ARG A 591 5.12 8.40 -48.94
N MET A 592 4.28 9.05 -48.12
CA MET A 592 3.23 10.08 -48.43
C MET A 592 1.83 9.70 -48.94
N GLY A 593 0.85 10.50 -48.48
CA GLY A 593 -0.56 10.57 -48.91
C GLY A 593 -1.53 10.31 -47.73
N SER A 594 -2.00 11.27 -46.92
CA SER A 594 -2.74 12.55 -47.12
C SER A 594 -4.27 12.40 -47.01
N GLU A 595 -4.90 13.38 -46.34
CA GLU A 595 -6.35 13.70 -46.33
C GLU A 595 -7.31 12.90 -45.41
N SER A 596 -7.66 13.53 -44.27
CA SER A 596 -9.03 13.57 -43.70
C SER A 596 -9.86 14.58 -44.54
N PRO A 597 -11.23 14.67 -44.50
CA PRO A 597 -12.15 14.46 -43.35
C PRO A 597 -13.35 13.55 -43.77
N PRO A 598 -14.58 13.57 -43.18
CA PRO A 598 -15.11 14.29 -42.02
C PRO A 598 -15.86 13.41 -40.99
N ALA A 599 -16.63 14.05 -40.10
CA ALA A 599 -17.55 13.45 -39.14
C ALA A 599 -18.92 14.17 -39.16
N GLN A 600 -20.00 13.46 -38.81
CA GLN A 600 -21.36 13.96 -38.50
C GLN A 600 -22.16 12.75 -37.94
N THR A 601 -23.00 12.81 -36.88
CA THR A 601 -23.37 13.91 -35.97
C THR A 601 -23.99 13.40 -34.64
N ALA A 602 -23.96 14.24 -33.59
CA ALA A 602 -24.92 14.36 -32.47
C ALA A 602 -25.28 13.10 -31.61
N HIS A 603 -24.89 13.01 -30.33
CA HIS A 603 -25.27 13.78 -29.12
C HIS A 603 -26.53 13.30 -28.38
N SER A 604 -26.33 12.89 -27.12
CA SER A 604 -27.24 13.17 -26.00
C SER A 604 -26.42 13.49 -24.74
N GLN A 605 -26.19 14.78 -24.49
CA GLN A 605 -25.68 15.25 -23.19
C GLN A 605 -26.88 15.41 -22.23
N GLN A 606 -26.84 14.75 -21.08
CA GLN A 606 -27.66 15.16 -19.94
C GLN A 606 -26.89 16.20 -19.13
N GLN A 607 -27.31 17.46 -19.24
CA GLN A 607 -26.89 18.51 -18.31
C GLN A 607 -27.60 18.31 -16.97
N SER A 608 -26.84 18.11 -15.90
CA SER A 608 -27.37 18.20 -14.53
C SER A 608 -27.64 19.66 -14.19
N ALA A 609 -28.87 19.98 -13.78
CA ALA A 609 -29.24 21.33 -13.33
C ALA A 609 -28.46 21.71 -12.05
N PRO A 610 -28.10 23.00 -11.87
CA PRO A 610 -27.51 23.47 -10.62
C PRO A 610 -28.57 23.44 -9.51
N VAL A 611 -28.24 22.78 -8.39
CA VAL A 611 -29.11 22.78 -7.20
C VAL A 611 -28.96 24.13 -6.52
N SER A 612 -29.97 25.00 -6.66
CA SER A 612 -30.05 26.25 -5.91
C SER A 612 -30.38 25.95 -4.44
N PHE A 613 -29.37 25.93 -3.58
CA PHE A 613 -29.56 25.99 -2.13
C PHE A 613 -29.80 27.44 -1.69
N GLU A 614 -30.65 27.62 -0.68
CA GLU A 614 -30.90 28.93 -0.09
C GLU A 614 -29.65 29.38 0.68
N ARG A 615 -29.16 30.60 0.39
CA ARG A 615 -27.99 31.17 1.07
C ARG A 615 -28.37 31.60 2.48
N LEU A 616 -27.65 31.08 3.46
CA LEU A 616 -27.83 31.42 4.86
C LEU A 616 -26.94 32.60 5.27
N ALA A 617 -27.46 33.48 6.11
CA ALA A 617 -26.73 34.59 6.71
C ALA A 617 -26.36 34.27 8.17
N VAL A 618 -25.36 34.98 8.71
CA VAL A 618 -25.07 34.94 10.15
C VAL A 618 -26.28 35.44 10.93
N GLY A 619 -26.72 34.67 11.92
CA GLY A 619 -27.94 34.89 12.70
C GLY A 619 -29.16 34.08 12.26
N ASP A 620 -29.13 33.44 11.08
CA ASP A 620 -30.25 32.60 10.63
C ASP A 620 -30.42 31.36 11.52
N LYS A 621 -31.67 31.04 11.88
CA LYS A 621 -32.02 29.75 12.47
C LYS A 621 -32.18 28.68 11.41
N VAL A 622 -31.61 27.51 11.69
CA VAL A 622 -31.59 26.37 10.77
C VAL A 622 -31.90 25.07 11.51
N GLN A 623 -32.58 24.17 10.83
CA GLN A 623 -32.83 22.81 11.31
C GLN A 623 -31.99 21.81 10.51
N HIS A 624 -31.33 20.89 11.23
CA HIS A 624 -30.54 19.80 10.67
C HIS A 624 -31.08 18.45 11.15
N ALA A 625 -31.30 17.52 10.22
CA ALA A 625 -31.96 16.23 10.50
C ALA A 625 -31.29 15.37 11.59
N LYS A 626 -30.00 15.58 11.87
CA LYS A 626 -29.24 14.87 12.92
C LYS A 626 -28.93 15.70 14.17
N PHE A 627 -28.94 17.04 14.07
CA PHE A 627 -28.41 17.93 15.12
C PHE A 627 -29.46 18.88 15.70
N GLY A 628 -30.74 18.73 15.31
CA GLY A 628 -31.83 19.56 15.80
C GLY A 628 -31.80 20.97 15.22
N VAL A 629 -32.20 21.95 16.04
CA VAL A 629 -32.21 23.36 15.69
C VAL A 629 -30.87 24.00 16.10
N GLY A 630 -30.39 24.94 15.30
CA GLY A 630 -29.19 25.72 15.58
C GLY A 630 -29.23 27.09 14.92
N SER A 631 -28.20 27.88 15.17
CA SER A 631 -28.03 29.22 14.62
C SER A 631 -26.71 29.38 13.89
N VAL A 632 -26.71 30.06 12.74
CA VAL A 632 -25.49 30.29 11.94
C VAL A 632 -24.64 31.37 12.62
N VAL A 633 -23.46 31.00 13.13
CA VAL A 633 -22.53 31.90 13.82
C VAL A 633 -21.54 32.54 12.84
N GLN A 634 -21.14 31.83 11.78
CA GLN A 634 -20.16 32.33 10.81
C GLN A 634 -20.34 31.66 9.44
N VAL A 635 -20.12 32.43 8.37
CA VAL A 635 -19.98 31.90 7.00
C VAL A 635 -18.51 31.99 6.60
N ILE A 636 -17.95 30.92 6.03
CA ILE A 636 -16.54 30.83 5.64
C ILE A 636 -16.46 30.39 4.17
N GLY A 637 -15.73 31.16 3.34
CA GLY A 637 -15.56 30.89 1.91
C GLY A 637 -16.35 31.86 1.00
N GLU A 638 -16.21 31.68 -0.31
CA GLU A 638 -16.87 32.50 -1.32
C GLU A 638 -17.64 31.64 -2.33
N LYS A 639 -18.80 32.14 -2.76
CA LYS A 639 -19.60 31.61 -3.89
C LYS A 639 -20.02 30.14 -3.68
N ASP A 640 -19.46 29.21 -4.45
CA ASP A 640 -19.92 27.81 -4.52
C ASP A 640 -19.20 26.88 -3.52
N LYS A 641 -18.44 27.47 -2.58
CA LYS A 641 -17.67 26.78 -1.52
C LYS A 641 -17.89 27.40 -0.14
N GLU A 642 -19.07 27.95 0.11
CA GLU A 642 -19.45 28.48 1.43
C GLU A 642 -19.70 27.34 2.43
N LEU A 643 -19.05 27.43 3.60
CA LEU A 643 -19.24 26.57 4.76
C LEU A 643 -19.89 27.39 5.89
N TYR A 644 -20.88 26.79 6.55
CA TYR A 644 -21.62 27.42 7.64
C TYR A 644 -21.20 26.84 8.98
N ASN A 645 -20.67 27.69 9.87
CA ASN A 645 -20.44 27.34 11.27
C ASN A 645 -21.75 27.54 12.03
N VAL A 646 -22.39 26.45 12.43
CA VAL A 646 -23.71 26.44 13.08
C VAL A 646 -23.55 25.97 14.53
N GLU A 647 -24.10 26.73 15.47
CA GLU A 647 -24.20 26.39 16.89
C GLU A 647 -25.55 25.74 17.13
N PHE A 648 -25.54 24.42 17.40
CA PHE A 648 -26.74 23.63 17.66
C PHE A 648 -27.05 23.52 19.15
N ASP A 649 -28.33 23.66 19.50
CA ASP A 649 -28.84 23.62 20.88
C ASP A 649 -28.45 22.30 21.58
N GLU A 650 -28.47 21.18 20.84
CA GLU A 650 -28.05 19.84 21.29
C GLU A 650 -26.94 19.27 20.38
N GLY A 651 -25.78 19.92 20.32
CA GLY A 651 -24.65 19.38 19.54
C GLY A 651 -23.37 20.21 19.46
N GLY A 652 -23.40 21.44 19.98
CA GLY A 652 -22.29 22.37 19.93
C GLY A 652 -22.05 22.96 18.53
N ARG A 653 -20.90 23.62 18.34
CA ARG A 653 -20.52 24.25 17.08
C ARG A 653 -20.06 23.21 16.05
N ARG A 654 -20.60 23.29 14.83
CA ARG A 654 -20.27 22.40 13.70
C ARG A 654 -20.11 23.22 12.42
N LEU A 655 -19.02 23.00 11.71
CA LEU A 655 -18.80 23.54 10.36
C LEU A 655 -19.43 22.59 9.34
N LEU A 656 -20.37 23.09 8.53
CA LEU A 656 -21.22 22.30 7.64
C LEU A 656 -21.22 22.86 6.21
N ASP A 657 -21.06 21.97 5.23
CA ASP A 657 -21.27 22.28 3.82
C ASP A 657 -22.77 22.14 3.47
N PRO A 658 -23.44 23.18 2.95
CA PRO A 658 -24.87 23.15 2.66
C PRO A 658 -25.28 22.07 1.66
N ARG A 659 -24.36 21.67 0.76
CA ARG A 659 -24.62 20.66 -0.28
C ARG A 659 -24.82 19.25 0.28
N PHE A 660 -24.25 18.98 1.46
CA PHE A 660 -24.30 17.67 2.12
C PHE A 660 -25.16 17.70 3.40
N ALA A 661 -25.13 18.80 4.14
CA ALA A 661 -25.82 18.92 5.44
C ALA A 661 -27.34 19.10 5.32
N LYS A 662 -27.88 19.51 4.16
CA LYS A 662 -29.34 19.74 3.96
C LYS A 662 -29.96 20.61 5.07
N LEU A 663 -29.30 21.72 5.39
CA LEU A 663 -29.82 22.70 6.34
C LEU A 663 -31.09 23.33 5.80
N ILE A 664 -32.17 23.32 6.59
CA ILE A 664 -33.44 23.96 6.27
C ILE A 664 -33.54 25.23 7.10
N LYS A 665 -33.71 26.39 6.47
CA LYS A 665 -33.95 27.65 7.18
C LYS A 665 -35.31 27.61 7.85
N THR A 666 -35.35 27.92 9.14
CA THR A 666 -36.58 28.09 9.92
C THR A 666 -36.78 29.56 10.20
N THR A 667 -37.93 30.11 9.79
CA THR A 667 -38.35 31.50 10.08
C THR A 667 -38.54 31.75 11.55
#